data_AF-A0AAQ3PIR4-F1
#
_entry.id   AF-A0AAQ3PIR4-F1
#
_cell.length_a   1.000
_cell.length_b   1.000
_cell.length_c   1.000
_cell.angle_alpha   90.00
_cell.angle_beta   90.00
_cell.angle_gamma   90.00
#
_symmetry.space_group_name_H-M   'P 1'
#
loop_
_entity.id
_entity.type
_entity.pdbx_description
1 polymer ?
#
loop_
_entity_poly.entity_id
_entity_poly.type
_entity_poly.pdbx_seq_one_letter_code
_entity_poly.pdbx_strand_id
1 'polypeptide(L)'
;MPNRINDAKESDVWVAVKEGDMPADSSRPLLFRTMKVKGSILHPYRLLILLRLIAIVAFFIWRIRRRNHDGVWLWAMSMVGDVWFGFSWFLNQLPKLNPIKRVPDLTAIRDQYESTTGECRLPGIDVFVTTIDPVDEPILYTVNSILSILATDYPVEKHACYLSDDGGTLVHYEAMFEVASFAKLWVPFCRKHSVEPRAPESYFGVKRRVYTGSMQEEFMSDHRRVRREYQEFKVRIDSLFNTIYQRSEAYNRKNTKEDGVKATWMADGTQWPGTWIEQAESHRKGQHAGIVKVILNQPSHKPQPGSAASIDNPFNFRNVDMRLPMLVYLSREKRPGYNHQKKAGAMNAMLRVSALLSNAPFLINFDCDHYINNSQAFRASMCFMLDPCDGQNTAFVQFPQRFDDIDPTDRYANHNRVFFDGTMLSLNGLQGPSYLGTGTMFRRAALYGMDPPQWRVDNINVADKAKQYGRSTLFIHSMLDGVNQERSLTPVFLEESVSNELTTLMTCAYEDGTSWGRDVGWVYNIATEDVVTGFRIHRQGWRSIYCSIEAAAFRGTAPINLTERLLQVLRWSGGSLEMFFSHSNACLAGPRMHPLQRIAYLNMSTYPIVTIFILAYNLFPVMWLISEQFYIQRPFSSYISCTS
;
A
#
# COMPACT_ATOMS: atom_id res chain seq x y z
N MET A 1 -26.84 27.63 -14.68
CA MET A 1 -25.97 27.54 -13.50
C MET A 1 -26.56 26.48 -12.56
N PRO A 2 -26.13 25.20 -12.67
CA PRO A 2 -26.57 24.17 -11.74
C PRO A 2 -25.70 24.20 -10.49
N ASN A 3 -26.35 24.05 -9.34
CA ASN A 3 -25.77 24.08 -8.00
C ASN A 3 -24.57 23.13 -7.87
N ARG A 4 -23.42 23.67 -7.43
CA ARG A 4 -22.32 22.89 -6.84
C ARG A 4 -22.90 22.02 -5.73
N ILE A 5 -22.85 20.71 -5.90
CA ILE A 5 -23.29 19.75 -4.90
C ILE A 5 -22.36 19.91 -3.68
N ASN A 6 -22.94 20.36 -2.56
CA ASN A 6 -22.29 20.54 -1.26
C ASN A 6 -22.05 19.19 -0.57
N ASP A 7 -21.17 18.35 -1.12
CA ASP A 7 -20.87 17.01 -0.55
C ASP A 7 -19.88 17.04 0.63
N ALA A 8 -19.33 18.20 0.98
CA ALA A 8 -18.62 18.37 2.24
C ALA A 8 -19.54 19.05 3.26
N LYS A 9 -20.51 18.31 3.82
CA LYS A 9 -21.18 18.78 5.04
C LYS A 9 -20.11 19.09 6.08
N GLU A 10 -20.11 20.32 6.60
CA GLU A 10 -19.41 20.62 7.85
C GLU A 10 -19.87 19.59 8.88
N SER A 11 -18.97 18.72 9.30
CA SER A 11 -19.28 17.79 10.37
C SER A 11 -19.11 18.52 11.71
N ASP A 12 -19.60 17.91 12.79
CA ASP A 12 -19.45 18.49 14.12
C ASP A 12 -18.00 18.76 14.51
N VAL A 13 -17.02 18.12 13.85
CA VAL A 13 -15.59 18.20 14.20
C VAL A 13 -14.75 19.03 13.22
N TRP A 14 -15.09 19.06 11.93
CA TRP A 14 -14.22 19.60 10.87
C TRP A 14 -14.78 20.87 10.24
N VAL A 15 -13.92 21.86 9.99
CA VAL A 15 -14.25 23.12 9.31
C VAL A 15 -13.31 23.34 8.12
N ALA A 16 -13.87 23.80 7.01
CA ALA A 16 -13.11 24.12 5.81
C ALA A 16 -12.22 25.35 6.04
N VAL A 17 -10.98 25.30 5.57
CA VAL A 17 -10.09 26.47 5.57
C VAL A 17 -10.54 27.42 4.47
N LYS A 18 -10.84 28.68 4.80
CA LYS A 18 -11.22 29.72 3.83
C LYS A 18 -10.05 30.01 2.88
N GLU A 19 -10.36 30.19 1.60
CA GLU A 19 -9.43 30.31 0.47
C GLU A 19 -8.51 31.57 0.48
N GLY A 20 -8.58 32.42 1.51
CA GLY A 20 -7.89 33.72 1.57
C GLY A 20 -6.42 33.73 2.05
N ASP A 21 -5.86 32.59 2.45
CA ASP A 21 -4.50 32.49 3.02
C ASP A 21 -3.48 31.77 2.09
N MET A 22 -3.81 31.55 0.82
CA MET A 22 -2.93 30.87 -0.16
C MET A 22 -2.45 31.83 -1.25
N PRO A 23 -1.24 31.66 -1.82
CA PRO A 23 -0.68 32.60 -2.80
C PRO A 23 -1.62 32.78 -3.99
N ALA A 24 -1.89 34.05 -4.31
CA ALA A 24 -2.93 34.50 -5.24
C ALA A 24 -2.58 34.31 -6.72
N ASP A 25 -1.98 33.17 -7.12
CA ASP A 25 -1.45 33.02 -8.49
C ASP A 25 -1.78 31.67 -9.17
N SER A 26 -3.00 31.19 -9.04
CA SER A 26 -3.49 30.12 -9.93
C SER A 26 -4.91 30.40 -10.40
N SER A 27 -5.07 30.73 -11.68
CA SER A 27 -6.36 30.85 -12.37
C SER A 27 -7.16 29.54 -12.44
N ARG A 28 -6.60 28.42 -11.95
CA ARG A 28 -7.20 27.08 -11.95
C ARG A 28 -7.79 26.75 -10.57
N PRO A 29 -9.00 26.13 -10.52
CA PRO A 29 -9.58 25.72 -9.25
C PRO A 29 -8.74 24.61 -8.59
N LEU A 30 -8.62 24.67 -7.26
CA LEU A 30 -7.98 23.63 -6.46
C LEU A 30 -8.68 22.28 -6.65
N LEU A 31 -7.90 21.20 -6.63
CA LEU A 31 -8.42 19.84 -6.81
C LEU A 31 -8.78 19.14 -5.50
N PHE A 32 -8.53 19.78 -4.35
CA PHE A 32 -8.89 19.25 -3.05
C PHE A 32 -9.19 20.37 -2.04
N ARG A 33 -9.89 20.02 -0.96
CA ARG A 33 -10.22 20.91 0.15
C ARG A 33 -9.48 20.50 1.41
N THR A 34 -8.99 21.48 2.15
CA THR A 34 -8.34 21.27 3.44
C THR A 34 -9.32 21.56 4.57
N MET A 35 -9.47 20.61 5.48
CA MET A 35 -10.35 20.68 6.65
C MET A 35 -9.49 20.64 7.91
N LYS A 36 -9.73 21.59 8.82
CA LYS A 36 -9.10 21.64 10.15
C LYS A 36 -10.11 21.28 11.24
N VAL A 37 -9.63 20.77 12.36
CA VAL A 37 -10.48 20.55 13.55
C VAL A 37 -10.97 21.89 14.07
N LYS A 38 -12.24 21.98 14.48
CA LYS A 38 -12.83 23.18 15.09
C LYS A 38 -11.97 23.69 16.25
N GLY A 39 -11.73 25.00 16.29
CA GLY A 39 -10.97 25.63 17.38
C GLY A 39 -11.56 25.34 18.77
N SER A 40 -12.90 25.25 18.86
CA SER A 40 -13.60 24.88 20.09
C SER A 40 -13.23 23.50 20.66
N ILE A 41 -12.77 22.57 19.82
CA ILE A 41 -12.29 21.24 20.24
C ILE A 41 -10.77 21.25 20.38
N LEU A 42 -10.07 21.88 19.44
CA LEU A 42 -8.61 21.82 19.34
C LEU A 42 -7.90 22.63 20.45
N HIS A 43 -8.42 23.81 20.82
CA HIS A 43 -7.79 24.64 21.85
C HIS A 43 -7.87 24.00 23.25
N PRO A 44 -9.02 23.47 23.72
CA PRO A 44 -9.07 22.72 24.98
C PRO A 44 -8.16 21.50 24.98
N TYR A 45 -8.09 20.75 23.87
CA TYR A 45 -7.19 19.60 23.74
C TYR A 45 -5.71 20.01 23.94
N ARG A 46 -5.27 21.09 23.29
CA ARG A 46 -3.90 21.62 23.45
C ARG A 46 -3.63 22.09 24.88
N LEU A 47 -4.60 22.74 25.51
CA LEU A 47 -4.49 23.17 26.91
C LEU A 47 -4.33 21.97 27.85
N LEU A 48 -5.15 20.92 27.68
CA LEU A 48 -5.06 19.70 28.50
C LEU A 48 -3.71 18.99 28.34
N ILE A 49 -3.14 18.95 27.14
CA ILE A 49 -1.79 18.42 26.91
C ILE A 49 -0.74 19.24 27.66
N LEU A 50 -0.84 20.57 27.61
CA LEU A 50 0.09 21.46 28.31
C LEU A 50 -0.01 21.27 29.84
N LEU A 51 -1.23 21.22 30.38
CA LEU A 51 -1.45 20.96 31.81
C LEU A 51 -0.88 19.59 32.23
N ARG A 52 -1.06 18.56 31.40
CA ARG A 52 -0.48 17.25 31.63
C ARG A 52 1.05 17.28 31.60
N LEU A 53 1.65 18.03 30.68
CA LEU A 53 3.10 18.21 30.63
C LEU A 53 3.61 18.88 31.91
N ILE A 54 2.95 19.94 32.38
CA ILE A 54 3.29 20.62 33.64
C ILE A 54 3.19 19.64 34.82
N ALA A 55 2.12 18.85 34.89
CA ALA A 55 1.94 17.84 35.94
C ALA A 55 3.03 16.76 35.91
N ILE A 56 3.43 16.28 34.72
CA ILE A 56 4.53 15.33 34.55
C ILE A 56 5.85 15.93 35.03
N VAL A 57 6.17 17.17 34.68
CA VAL A 57 7.39 17.86 35.13
C VAL A 57 7.37 18.05 36.65
N ALA A 58 6.26 18.50 37.22
CA ALA A 58 6.10 18.64 38.67
C ALA A 58 6.24 17.30 39.40
N PHE A 59 5.69 16.23 38.83
CA PHE A 59 5.84 14.86 39.33
C PHE A 59 7.30 14.42 39.35
N PHE A 60 8.07 14.66 38.27
CA PHE A 60 9.50 14.33 38.27
C PHE A 60 10.31 15.14 39.29
N ILE A 61 10.04 16.45 39.42
CA ILE A 61 10.67 17.30 40.45
C ILE A 61 10.38 16.76 41.85
N TRP A 62 9.13 16.42 42.13
CA TRP A 62 8.72 15.83 43.40
C TRP A 62 9.42 14.50 43.65
N ARG A 63 9.47 13.63 42.63
CA ARG A 63 10.04 12.28 42.72
C ARG A 63 11.54 12.29 42.97
N ILE A 64 12.27 13.25 42.39
CA ILE A 64 13.71 13.47 42.63
C ILE A 64 13.97 14.00 44.04
N ARG A 65 13.15 14.95 44.52
CA ARG A 65 13.30 15.54 45.86
C ARG A 65 12.98 14.55 46.99
N ARG A 66 12.06 13.61 46.77
CA ARG A 66 11.63 12.62 47.77
C ARG A 66 12.19 11.23 47.46
N ARG A 67 13.51 11.13 47.29
CA ARG A 67 14.19 9.86 47.02
C ARG A 67 14.02 8.90 48.20
N ASN A 68 13.69 7.64 47.91
CA ASN A 68 13.72 6.58 48.94
C ASN A 68 15.18 6.13 49.16
N HIS A 69 15.68 6.27 50.38
CA HIS A 69 17.04 5.88 50.75
C HIS A 69 17.15 4.39 51.10
N ASP A 70 16.06 3.74 51.51
CA ASP A 70 16.05 2.33 51.92
C ASP A 70 16.02 1.37 50.71
N GLY A 71 15.53 1.85 49.57
CA GLY A 71 15.33 1.07 48.34
C GLY A 71 15.87 1.76 47.10
N VAL A 72 17.11 2.28 47.17
CA VAL A 72 17.72 3.10 46.10
C VAL A 72 17.66 2.43 44.72
N TRP A 73 17.95 1.13 44.63
CA TRP A 73 17.96 0.41 43.37
C TRP A 73 16.56 0.30 42.75
N LEU A 74 15.53 0.03 43.56
CA LEU A 74 14.15 -0.04 43.10
C LEU A 74 13.61 1.33 42.68
N TRP A 75 13.94 2.36 43.47
CA TRP A 75 13.63 3.74 43.11
C TRP A 75 14.30 4.14 41.80
N ALA A 76 15.58 3.80 41.61
CA ALA A 76 16.33 4.11 40.39
C ALA A 76 15.73 3.40 39.17
N MET A 77 15.44 2.11 39.26
CA MET A 77 14.82 1.34 38.17
C MET A 77 13.46 1.91 37.77
N SER A 78 12.61 2.24 38.76
CA SER A 78 11.33 2.89 38.46
C SER A 78 11.53 4.32 37.95
N MET A 79 12.51 5.09 38.42
CA MET A 79 12.79 6.41 37.85
C MET A 79 13.14 6.34 36.35
N VAL A 80 13.98 5.38 35.95
CA VAL A 80 14.33 5.18 34.53
C VAL A 80 13.09 4.85 33.69
N GLY A 81 12.22 3.95 34.18
CA GLY A 81 10.98 3.61 33.49
C GLY A 81 10.02 4.80 33.37
N ASP A 82 9.84 5.58 34.43
CA ASP A 82 9.02 6.79 34.38
C ASP A 82 9.55 7.80 33.35
N VAL A 83 10.86 8.05 33.34
CA VAL A 83 11.50 8.94 32.37
C VAL A 83 11.22 8.45 30.94
N TRP A 84 11.33 7.14 30.70
CA TRP A 84 11.01 6.57 29.40
C TRP A 84 9.53 6.70 29.05
N PHE A 85 8.61 6.47 29.98
CA PHE A 85 7.17 6.66 29.75
C PHE A 85 6.82 8.12 29.46
N GLY A 86 7.41 9.06 30.21
CA GLY A 86 7.25 10.49 29.98
C GLY A 86 7.78 10.91 28.61
N PHE A 87 8.98 10.43 28.25
CA PHE A 87 9.59 10.67 26.94
C PHE A 87 8.77 10.09 25.79
N SER A 88 8.37 8.81 25.88
CA SER A 88 7.53 8.13 24.89
C SER A 88 6.17 8.81 24.72
N TRP A 89 5.52 9.20 25.83
CA TRP A 89 4.29 9.98 25.78
C TRP A 89 4.51 11.31 25.05
N PHE A 90 5.57 12.04 25.38
CA PHE A 90 5.88 13.34 24.76
C PHE A 90 6.13 13.22 23.25
N LEU A 91 6.96 12.25 22.83
CA LEU A 91 7.21 11.96 21.41
C LEU A 91 5.93 11.62 20.65
N ASN A 92 5.01 10.89 21.28
CA ASN A 92 3.73 10.50 20.67
C ASN A 92 2.70 11.65 20.61
N GLN A 93 2.73 12.60 21.55
CA GLN A 93 1.77 13.72 21.59
C GLN A 93 2.15 14.88 20.67
N LEU A 94 3.44 15.22 20.56
CA LEU A 94 3.89 16.39 19.80
C LEU A 94 3.40 16.41 18.33
N PRO A 95 3.45 15.30 17.57
CA PRO A 95 2.96 15.28 16.20
C PRO A 95 1.43 15.46 16.09
N LYS A 96 0.68 15.24 17.18
CA LYS A 96 -0.80 15.24 17.22
C LYS A 96 -1.43 16.61 17.46
N LEU A 97 -0.62 17.66 17.57
CA LEU A 97 -1.09 19.00 17.90
C LEU A 97 -1.88 19.69 16.79
N ASN A 98 -1.76 19.25 15.53
CA ASN A 98 -2.44 19.89 14.40
C ASN A 98 -2.99 18.87 13.37
N PRO A 99 -4.08 18.15 13.69
CA PRO A 99 -4.70 17.23 12.74
C PRO A 99 -5.33 17.96 11.55
N ILE A 100 -5.04 17.47 10.34
CA ILE A 100 -5.58 18.01 9.08
C ILE A 100 -6.18 16.87 8.26
N LYS A 101 -7.43 17.06 7.82
CA LYS A 101 -8.08 16.19 6.85
C LYS A 101 -8.07 16.87 5.48
N ARG A 102 -7.67 16.15 4.45
CA ARG A 102 -7.76 16.62 3.06
C ARG A 102 -8.79 15.78 2.32
N VAL A 103 -9.70 16.44 1.60
CA VAL A 103 -10.81 15.79 0.89
C VAL A 103 -10.65 16.09 -0.61
N PRO A 104 -10.55 15.07 -1.48
CA PRO A 104 -10.42 15.28 -2.92
C PRO A 104 -11.72 15.81 -3.53
N ASP A 105 -11.60 16.69 -4.52
CA ASP A 105 -12.73 17.19 -5.31
C ASP A 105 -12.80 16.42 -6.64
N LEU A 106 -13.60 15.36 -6.66
CA LEU A 106 -13.77 14.50 -7.83
C LEU A 106 -14.50 15.21 -8.99
N THR A 107 -15.26 16.27 -8.70
CA THR A 107 -15.92 17.05 -9.76
C THR A 107 -14.91 17.95 -10.47
N ALA A 108 -14.04 18.63 -9.70
CA ALA A 108 -13.01 19.50 -10.25
C ALA A 108 -12.02 18.75 -11.16
N ILE A 109 -11.60 17.53 -10.79
CA ILE A 109 -10.68 16.76 -11.64
C ILE A 109 -11.34 16.30 -12.94
N ARG A 110 -12.62 15.91 -12.90
CA ARG A 110 -13.39 15.54 -14.09
C ARG A 110 -13.50 16.73 -15.04
N ASP A 111 -13.93 17.89 -14.53
CA ASP A 111 -14.09 19.10 -15.33
C ASP A 111 -12.77 19.58 -15.97
N GLN A 112 -11.64 19.45 -15.25
CA GLN A 112 -10.34 19.96 -15.72
C GLN A 112 -9.56 18.97 -16.61
N TYR A 113 -9.69 17.66 -16.40
CA TYR A 113 -8.86 16.64 -17.07
C TYR A 113 -9.64 15.65 -17.93
N GLU A 114 -10.97 15.56 -17.77
CA GLU A 114 -11.85 14.68 -18.53
C GLU A 114 -12.85 15.54 -19.34
N SER A 115 -12.40 16.11 -20.46
CA SER A 115 -13.28 16.89 -21.36
C SER A 115 -14.39 16.02 -21.93
N THR A 116 -15.62 16.55 -22.01
CA THR A 116 -16.77 15.93 -22.69
C THR A 116 -16.63 15.87 -24.22
N THR A 117 -15.62 16.54 -24.79
CA THR A 117 -15.45 16.70 -26.25
C THR A 117 -14.02 16.40 -26.74
N GLY A 118 -13.10 15.90 -25.90
CA GLY A 118 -11.69 15.68 -26.24
C GLY A 118 -11.00 14.52 -25.51
N GLU A 119 -9.68 14.36 -25.75
CA GLU A 119 -8.85 13.31 -25.13
C GLU A 119 -8.67 13.51 -23.62
N CYS A 120 -8.77 12.41 -22.86
CA CYS A 120 -8.55 12.40 -21.42
C CYS A 120 -7.08 12.73 -21.10
N ARG A 121 -6.86 13.80 -20.32
CA ARG A 121 -5.53 14.29 -19.91
C ARG A 121 -5.03 13.66 -18.62
N LEU A 122 -5.72 12.64 -18.11
CA LEU A 122 -5.26 11.91 -16.94
C LEU A 122 -3.98 11.12 -17.25
N PRO A 123 -3.03 11.07 -16.31
CA PRO A 123 -1.76 10.37 -16.47
C PRO A 123 -1.93 8.85 -16.40
N GLY A 124 -0.92 8.11 -16.85
CA GLY A 124 -0.86 6.67 -16.66
C GLY A 124 -0.71 6.27 -15.18
N ILE A 125 -1.25 5.11 -14.79
CA ILE A 125 -1.06 4.47 -13.48
C ILE A 125 -0.67 3.01 -13.66
N ASP A 126 0.46 2.61 -13.07
CA ASP A 126 0.78 1.19 -12.91
C ASP A 126 0.28 0.66 -11.57
N VAL A 127 -0.39 -0.47 -11.56
CA VAL A 127 -0.91 -1.11 -10.36
C VAL A 127 -0.08 -2.35 -10.06
N PHE A 128 0.61 -2.37 -8.93
CA PHE A 128 1.47 -3.48 -8.51
C PHE A 128 0.77 -4.33 -7.45
N VAL A 129 0.67 -5.62 -7.71
CA VAL A 129 0.17 -6.62 -6.76
C VAL A 129 1.29 -7.62 -6.52
N THR A 130 1.61 -7.89 -5.25
CA THR A 130 2.60 -8.92 -4.88
C THR A 130 1.91 -10.08 -4.19
N THR A 131 2.33 -11.30 -4.53
CA THR A 131 1.94 -12.54 -3.83
C THR A 131 3.17 -13.40 -3.57
N ILE A 132 3.17 -14.14 -2.46
CA ILE A 132 4.26 -15.02 -2.04
C ILE A 132 4.17 -16.35 -2.76
N ASP A 133 3.11 -17.12 -2.52
CA ASP A 133 2.84 -18.39 -3.18
C ASP A 133 1.38 -18.83 -2.91
N PRO A 134 0.81 -19.74 -3.72
CA PRO A 134 -0.61 -20.03 -3.66
C PRO A 134 -1.02 -20.95 -2.49
N VAL A 135 -0.07 -21.41 -1.67
CA VAL A 135 -0.30 -22.24 -0.48
C VAL A 135 -0.38 -21.36 0.77
N ASP A 136 0.60 -20.48 0.92
CA ASP A 136 0.66 -19.52 2.03
C ASP A 136 -0.42 -18.42 1.88
N GLU A 137 -0.73 -18.04 0.64
CA GLU A 137 -1.75 -17.04 0.31
C GLU A 137 -2.81 -17.65 -0.63
N PRO A 138 -4.07 -17.79 -0.19
CA PRO A 138 -5.12 -18.32 -1.04
C PRO A 138 -5.27 -17.54 -2.35
N ILE A 139 -5.19 -18.24 -3.48
CA ILE A 139 -5.31 -17.66 -4.84
C ILE A 139 -6.56 -16.81 -4.99
N LEU A 140 -7.64 -17.19 -4.28
CA LEU A 140 -8.91 -16.47 -4.33
C LEU A 140 -8.77 -14.99 -3.92
N TYR A 141 -7.86 -14.66 -3.01
CA TYR A 141 -7.57 -13.27 -2.66
C TYR A 141 -6.93 -12.53 -3.85
N THR A 142 -5.86 -13.10 -4.41
CA THR A 142 -5.14 -12.55 -5.57
C THR A 142 -6.07 -12.30 -6.75
N VAL A 143 -6.91 -13.27 -7.13
CA VAL A 143 -7.82 -13.12 -8.28
C VAL A 143 -8.90 -12.06 -8.04
N ASN A 144 -9.44 -11.96 -6.82
CA ASN A 144 -10.45 -10.95 -6.48
C ASN A 144 -9.85 -9.54 -6.42
N SER A 145 -8.63 -9.41 -5.89
CA SER A 145 -7.86 -8.16 -5.92
C SER A 145 -7.66 -7.69 -7.36
N ILE A 146 -7.16 -8.56 -8.25
CA ILE A 146 -6.91 -8.21 -9.66
C ILE A 146 -8.21 -7.90 -10.40
N LEU A 147 -9.29 -8.67 -10.20
CA LEU A 147 -10.60 -8.37 -10.79
C LEU A 147 -11.12 -7.01 -10.34
N SER A 148 -10.90 -6.63 -9.08
CA SER A 148 -11.27 -5.30 -8.56
C SER A 148 -10.48 -4.18 -9.24
N ILE A 149 -9.18 -4.41 -9.51
CA ILE A 149 -8.29 -3.47 -10.19
C ILE A 149 -8.72 -3.28 -11.64
N LEU A 150 -8.97 -4.36 -12.38
CA LEU A 150 -9.40 -4.30 -13.78
C LEU A 150 -10.77 -3.63 -13.96
N ALA A 151 -11.60 -3.64 -12.92
CA ALA A 151 -12.93 -3.02 -12.89
C ALA A 151 -12.95 -1.58 -12.31
N THR A 152 -11.78 -0.97 -12.08
CA THR A 152 -11.68 0.39 -11.54
C THR A 152 -12.27 1.42 -12.51
N ASP A 153 -12.88 2.47 -11.97
CA ASP A 153 -13.35 3.58 -12.77
C ASP A 153 -12.17 4.54 -13.02
N TYR A 154 -11.42 4.25 -14.07
CA TYR A 154 -10.32 5.04 -14.63
C TYR A 154 -10.22 4.75 -16.14
N PRO A 155 -9.72 5.67 -16.98
CA PRO A 155 -9.56 5.38 -18.40
C PRO A 155 -8.75 4.10 -18.63
N VAL A 156 -9.30 3.20 -19.45
CA VAL A 156 -8.81 1.82 -19.60
C VAL A 156 -7.41 1.81 -20.19
N GLU A 157 -7.12 2.73 -21.11
CA GLU A 157 -5.82 2.94 -21.73
C GLU A 157 -4.83 3.73 -20.87
N LYS A 158 -5.18 4.09 -19.63
CA LYS A 158 -4.33 4.85 -18.70
C LYS A 158 -3.96 4.07 -17.46
N HIS A 159 -4.32 2.80 -17.34
CA HIS A 159 -3.80 1.97 -16.26
C HIS A 159 -3.46 0.55 -16.68
N ALA A 160 -2.46 -0.02 -16.00
CA ALA A 160 -1.95 -1.35 -16.24
C ALA A 160 -1.75 -2.09 -14.92
N CYS A 161 -2.11 -3.37 -14.88
CA CYS A 161 -1.98 -4.22 -13.69
C CYS A 161 -0.80 -5.18 -13.85
N TYR A 162 0.02 -5.26 -12.82
CA TYR A 162 1.20 -6.13 -12.72
C TYR A 162 1.06 -7.02 -11.49
N LEU A 163 1.04 -8.33 -11.70
CA LEU A 163 1.14 -9.32 -10.65
C LEU A 163 2.57 -9.85 -10.57
N SER A 164 3.23 -9.67 -9.43
CA SER A 164 4.49 -10.34 -9.11
C SER A 164 4.24 -11.56 -8.22
N ASP A 165 4.46 -12.75 -8.77
CA ASP A 165 4.43 -14.03 -8.08
C ASP A 165 5.85 -14.41 -7.62
N ASP A 166 6.09 -14.28 -6.32
CA ASP A 166 7.37 -14.64 -5.71
C ASP A 166 7.59 -16.17 -5.65
N GLY A 167 6.55 -16.97 -5.81
CA GLY A 167 6.60 -18.44 -5.81
C GLY A 167 6.96 -18.99 -7.20
N GLY A 168 6.72 -18.21 -8.25
CA GLY A 168 6.99 -18.59 -9.64
C GLY A 168 6.22 -19.84 -10.07
N THR A 169 4.98 -19.99 -9.59
CA THR A 169 4.18 -21.21 -9.77
C THR A 169 3.32 -21.14 -11.02
N LEU A 170 3.18 -22.27 -11.73
CA LEU A 170 2.30 -22.35 -12.90
C LEU A 170 0.82 -22.07 -12.55
N VAL A 171 0.41 -22.40 -11.32
CA VAL A 171 -0.98 -22.21 -10.85
C VAL A 171 -1.38 -20.74 -10.87
N HIS A 172 -0.53 -19.84 -10.37
CA HIS A 172 -0.79 -18.40 -10.43
C HIS A 172 -0.88 -17.89 -11.87
N TYR A 173 0.01 -18.38 -12.75
CA TYR A 173 -0.02 -17.99 -14.15
C TYR A 173 -1.31 -18.41 -14.86
N GLU A 174 -1.75 -19.67 -14.68
CA GLU A 174 -3.02 -20.15 -15.28
C GLU A 174 -4.25 -19.50 -14.65
N ALA A 175 -4.21 -19.19 -13.34
CA ALA A 175 -5.25 -18.40 -12.68
C ALA A 175 -5.42 -17.01 -13.33
N MET A 176 -4.35 -16.39 -13.83
CA MET A 176 -4.46 -15.10 -14.52
C MET A 176 -5.17 -15.21 -15.87
N PHE A 177 -5.08 -16.34 -16.57
CA PHE A 177 -5.89 -16.56 -17.77
C PHE A 177 -7.38 -16.71 -17.45
N GLU A 178 -7.71 -17.44 -16.38
CA GLU A 178 -9.08 -17.54 -15.90
C GLU A 178 -9.63 -16.17 -15.47
N VAL A 179 -8.81 -15.35 -14.79
CA VAL A 179 -9.14 -13.96 -14.45
C VAL A 179 -9.39 -13.15 -15.70
N ALA A 180 -8.51 -13.22 -16.70
CA ALA A 180 -8.65 -12.50 -17.95
C ALA A 180 -9.91 -12.90 -18.72
N SER A 181 -10.30 -14.17 -18.65
CA SER A 181 -11.55 -14.68 -19.22
C SER A 181 -12.78 -14.12 -18.49
N PHE A 182 -12.82 -14.25 -17.17
CA PHE A 182 -13.95 -13.77 -16.35
C PHE A 182 -14.06 -12.24 -16.34
N ALA A 183 -12.94 -11.51 -16.43
CA ALA A 183 -12.91 -10.05 -16.49
C ALA A 183 -13.70 -9.50 -17.69
N LYS A 184 -13.74 -10.22 -18.83
CA LYS A 184 -14.54 -9.83 -20.01
C LYS A 184 -16.03 -9.75 -19.72
N LEU A 185 -16.51 -10.45 -18.69
CA LEU A 185 -17.89 -10.38 -18.22
C LEU A 185 -18.03 -9.43 -17.03
N TRP A 186 -17.16 -9.56 -16.03
CA TRP A 186 -17.23 -8.82 -14.78
C TRP A 186 -17.06 -7.31 -14.96
N VAL A 187 -16.05 -6.89 -15.75
CA VAL A 187 -15.73 -5.47 -15.92
C VAL A 187 -16.85 -4.70 -16.62
N PRO A 188 -17.43 -5.18 -17.75
CA PRO A 188 -18.60 -4.53 -18.35
C PRO A 188 -19.82 -4.52 -17.43
N PHE A 189 -20.08 -5.60 -16.69
CA PHE A 189 -21.16 -5.65 -15.69
C PHE A 189 -20.97 -4.57 -14.61
N CYS A 190 -19.74 -4.42 -14.10
CA CYS A 190 -19.37 -3.39 -13.15
C CYS A 190 -19.57 -1.97 -13.68
N ARG A 191 -19.21 -1.71 -14.94
CA ARG A 191 -19.37 -0.41 -15.61
C ARG A 191 -20.83 -0.09 -15.86
N LYS A 192 -21.61 -1.05 -16.36
CA LYS A 192 -23.04 -0.90 -16.68
C LYS A 192 -23.88 -0.55 -15.45
N HIS A 193 -23.67 -1.30 -14.37
CA HIS A 193 -24.53 -1.24 -13.18
C HIS A 193 -23.90 -0.47 -12.01
N SER A 194 -22.74 0.19 -12.22
CA SER A 194 -22.01 0.95 -11.19
C SER A 194 -21.80 0.16 -9.89
N VAL A 195 -21.36 -1.09 -10.04
CA VAL A 195 -21.22 -2.06 -8.93
C VAL A 195 -20.08 -1.68 -7.99
N GLU A 196 -20.34 -1.58 -6.68
CA GLU A 196 -19.30 -1.44 -5.65
C GLU A 196 -19.57 -2.38 -4.47
N PRO A 197 -18.58 -3.04 -3.84
CA PRO A 197 -17.17 -3.06 -4.19
C PRO A 197 -16.89 -3.74 -5.53
N ARG A 198 -15.69 -3.49 -6.08
CA ARG A 198 -15.27 -4.07 -7.36
C ARG A 198 -14.75 -5.50 -7.25
N ALA A 199 -14.52 -6.01 -6.03
CA ALA A 199 -14.18 -7.41 -5.79
C ALA A 199 -15.44 -8.30 -5.80
N PRO A 200 -15.54 -9.31 -6.68
CA PRO A 200 -16.71 -10.19 -6.77
C PRO A 200 -17.04 -10.95 -5.46
N GLU A 201 -16.04 -11.50 -4.76
CA GLU A 201 -16.27 -12.26 -3.52
C GLU A 201 -16.95 -11.37 -2.46
N SER A 202 -16.37 -10.19 -2.20
CA SER A 202 -16.93 -9.20 -1.29
C SER A 202 -18.26 -8.63 -1.78
N TYR A 203 -18.44 -8.50 -3.10
CA TYR A 203 -19.69 -8.03 -3.68
C TYR A 203 -20.85 -9.01 -3.40
N PHE A 204 -20.67 -10.30 -3.76
CA PHE A 204 -21.68 -11.34 -3.63
C PHE A 204 -21.84 -11.89 -2.21
N GLY A 205 -20.87 -11.67 -1.31
CA GLY A 205 -20.97 -12.07 0.10
C GLY A 205 -21.96 -11.24 0.92
N VAL A 206 -22.33 -10.04 0.48
CA VAL A 206 -23.24 -9.14 1.20
C VAL A 206 -24.71 -9.52 0.97
N LYS A 207 -25.42 -9.87 2.05
CA LYS A 207 -26.80 -10.44 2.01
C LYS A 207 -27.90 -9.48 1.54
N ARG A 208 -27.71 -8.16 1.64
CA ARG A 208 -28.75 -7.16 1.28
C ARG A 208 -28.09 -5.93 0.67
N ARG A 209 -28.49 -5.56 -0.54
CA ARG A 209 -28.08 -4.31 -1.21
C ARG A 209 -29.30 -3.62 -1.79
N VAL A 210 -29.32 -2.30 -1.65
CA VAL A 210 -30.30 -1.44 -2.34
C VAL A 210 -29.70 -1.12 -3.69
N TYR A 211 -30.32 -1.62 -4.77
CA TYR A 211 -29.98 -1.20 -6.12
C TYR A 211 -30.62 0.16 -6.37
N THR A 212 -29.82 1.15 -6.77
CA THR A 212 -30.26 2.54 -7.01
C THR A 212 -30.48 2.85 -8.49
N GLY A 213 -30.28 1.89 -9.39
CA GLY A 213 -30.44 2.07 -10.84
C GLY A 213 -31.90 1.94 -11.30
N SER A 214 -32.18 2.46 -12.50
CA SER A 214 -33.52 2.53 -13.10
C SER A 214 -34.02 1.23 -13.73
N MET A 215 -33.12 0.28 -14.03
CA MET A 215 -33.43 -0.97 -14.74
C MET A 215 -33.31 -2.19 -13.83
N GLN A 216 -34.22 -2.33 -12.88
CA GLN A 216 -34.12 -3.33 -11.81
C GLN A 216 -34.29 -4.77 -12.29
N GLU A 217 -35.16 -5.03 -13.27
CA GLU A 217 -35.37 -6.39 -13.81
C GLU A 217 -34.17 -6.89 -14.63
N GLU A 218 -33.64 -6.04 -15.51
CA GLU A 218 -32.43 -6.34 -16.29
C GLU A 218 -31.24 -6.56 -15.36
N PHE A 219 -31.07 -5.70 -14.36
CA PHE A 219 -30.06 -5.88 -13.32
C PHE A 219 -30.22 -7.22 -12.59
N MET A 220 -31.42 -7.60 -12.16
CA MET A 220 -31.64 -8.89 -11.48
C MET A 220 -31.30 -10.10 -12.36
N SER A 221 -31.63 -10.04 -13.65
CA SER A 221 -31.26 -11.08 -14.63
C SER A 221 -29.75 -11.17 -14.81
N ASP A 222 -29.09 -10.04 -15.12
CA ASP A 222 -27.64 -9.95 -15.29
C ASP A 222 -26.93 -10.42 -14.01
N HIS A 223 -27.38 -9.95 -12.85
CA HIS A 223 -26.81 -10.29 -11.55
C HIS A 223 -26.86 -11.80 -11.26
N ARG A 224 -27.99 -12.46 -11.50
CA ARG A 224 -28.10 -13.93 -11.29
C ARG A 224 -27.15 -14.70 -12.21
N ARG A 225 -27.06 -14.28 -13.48
CA ARG A 225 -26.17 -14.91 -14.47
C ARG A 225 -24.70 -14.72 -14.07
N VAL A 226 -24.26 -13.49 -13.82
CA VAL A 226 -22.88 -13.19 -13.41
C VAL A 226 -22.52 -13.89 -12.09
N ARG A 227 -23.45 -13.97 -11.14
CA ARG A 227 -23.22 -14.72 -9.89
C ARG A 227 -22.95 -16.20 -10.15
N ARG A 228 -23.69 -16.84 -11.06
CA ARG A 228 -23.47 -18.23 -11.45
C ARG A 228 -22.11 -18.40 -12.14
N GLU A 229 -21.80 -17.56 -13.13
CA GLU A 229 -20.50 -17.57 -13.81
C GLU A 229 -19.34 -17.38 -12.82
N TYR A 230 -19.54 -16.56 -11.78
CA TYR A 230 -18.55 -16.38 -10.72
C TYR A 230 -18.37 -17.64 -9.86
N GLN A 231 -19.45 -18.37 -9.53
CA GLN A 231 -19.32 -19.65 -8.82
C GLN A 231 -18.58 -20.69 -9.67
N GLU A 232 -18.87 -20.76 -10.97
CA GLU A 232 -18.14 -21.65 -11.89
C GLU A 232 -16.67 -21.24 -12.02
N PHE A 233 -16.38 -19.94 -12.07
CA PHE A 233 -15.02 -19.41 -12.01
C PHE A 233 -14.29 -19.87 -10.75
N LYS A 234 -14.91 -19.78 -9.56
CA LYS A 234 -14.31 -20.28 -8.31
C LYS A 234 -13.97 -21.77 -8.39
N VAL A 235 -14.89 -22.59 -8.90
CA VAL A 235 -14.65 -24.02 -9.09
C VAL A 235 -13.48 -24.27 -10.05
N ARG A 236 -13.37 -23.50 -11.15
CA ARG A 236 -12.22 -23.60 -12.06
C ARG A 236 -10.91 -23.27 -11.34
N ILE A 237 -10.86 -22.16 -10.59
CA ILE A 237 -9.68 -21.76 -9.81
C ILE A 237 -9.30 -22.85 -8.80
N ASP A 238 -10.25 -23.36 -8.02
CA ASP A 238 -10.00 -24.40 -7.02
C ASP A 238 -9.51 -25.71 -7.67
N SER A 239 -10.00 -26.04 -8.86
CA SER A 239 -9.57 -27.24 -9.58
C SER A 239 -8.20 -27.13 -10.27
N LEU A 240 -7.64 -25.93 -10.45
CA LEU A 240 -6.38 -25.70 -11.20
C LEU A 240 -5.22 -26.56 -10.69
N PHE A 241 -5.05 -26.68 -9.36
CA PHE A 241 -4.00 -27.51 -8.78
C PHE A 241 -4.06 -28.96 -9.27
N ASN A 242 -5.27 -29.55 -9.25
CA ASN A 242 -5.49 -30.92 -9.68
C ASN A 242 -5.35 -31.06 -11.20
N THR A 243 -5.89 -30.11 -11.97
CA THR A 243 -5.81 -30.13 -13.43
C THR A 243 -4.37 -30.04 -13.92
N ILE A 244 -3.57 -29.14 -13.36
CA ILE A 244 -2.15 -28.98 -13.71
C ILE A 244 -1.35 -30.24 -13.34
N TYR A 245 -1.62 -30.81 -12.17
CA TYR A 245 -0.98 -32.04 -11.72
C TYR A 245 -1.28 -33.22 -12.66
N GLN A 246 -2.56 -33.47 -12.96
CA GLN A 246 -2.99 -34.56 -13.85
C GLN A 246 -2.44 -34.39 -15.27
N ARG A 247 -2.45 -33.16 -15.79
CA ARG A 247 -1.87 -32.82 -17.09
C ARG A 247 -0.36 -33.12 -17.10
N SER A 248 0.36 -32.68 -16.08
CA SER A 248 1.81 -32.88 -15.97
C SER A 248 2.16 -34.37 -15.89
N GLU A 249 1.40 -35.15 -15.10
CA GLU A 249 1.53 -36.61 -15.06
C GLU A 249 1.32 -37.27 -16.42
N ALA A 250 0.31 -36.83 -17.19
CA ALA A 250 0.04 -37.37 -18.53
C ALA A 250 1.19 -37.08 -19.52
N TYR A 251 1.77 -35.87 -19.49
CA TYR A 251 2.93 -35.54 -20.31
C TYR A 251 4.20 -36.28 -19.87
N ASN A 252 4.46 -36.36 -18.57
CA ASN A 252 5.62 -37.09 -18.03
C ASN A 252 5.57 -38.58 -18.41
N ARG A 253 4.38 -39.21 -18.40
CA ARG A 253 4.22 -40.60 -18.85
C ARG A 253 4.55 -40.77 -20.33
N LYS A 254 4.16 -39.82 -21.18
CA LYS A 254 4.43 -39.84 -22.63
C LYS A 254 5.90 -39.55 -22.96
N ASN A 255 6.55 -38.71 -22.18
CA ASN A 255 7.92 -38.23 -22.39
C ASN A 255 8.94 -38.99 -21.52
N THR A 256 8.77 -40.31 -21.33
CA THR A 256 9.54 -41.18 -20.42
C THR A 256 11.03 -41.39 -20.78
N LYS A 257 11.64 -40.43 -21.49
CA LYS A 257 13.07 -40.40 -21.80
C LYS A 257 13.69 -39.20 -21.11
N GLU A 258 14.27 -39.44 -19.93
CA GLU A 258 15.38 -38.73 -19.26
C GLU A 258 15.19 -38.66 -17.73
N ASP A 259 16.15 -39.23 -17.01
CA ASP A 259 16.55 -39.03 -15.60
C ASP A 259 15.51 -39.09 -14.45
N GLY A 260 14.27 -39.52 -14.69
CA GLY A 260 13.28 -39.70 -13.62
C GLY A 260 12.79 -38.39 -12.98
N VAL A 261 13.17 -37.25 -13.56
CA VAL A 261 12.72 -35.93 -13.12
C VAL A 261 11.35 -35.62 -13.72
N LYS A 262 10.36 -35.31 -12.88
CA LYS A 262 9.01 -34.98 -13.34
C LYS A 262 8.84 -33.49 -13.57
N ALA A 263 8.74 -33.09 -14.83
CA ALA A 263 8.50 -31.70 -15.19
C ALA A 263 7.05 -31.27 -14.92
N THR A 264 6.87 -29.96 -14.68
CA THR A 264 5.55 -29.33 -14.68
C THR A 264 5.24 -28.79 -16.07
N TRP A 265 4.12 -29.19 -16.65
CA TRP A 265 3.81 -28.92 -18.05
C TRP A 265 2.71 -27.88 -18.21
N MET A 266 2.92 -26.96 -19.14
CA MET A 266 1.93 -25.97 -19.59
C MET A 266 0.91 -26.61 -20.53
N ALA A 267 -0.21 -25.92 -20.76
CA ALA A 267 -1.27 -26.38 -21.65
C ALA A 267 -0.84 -26.53 -23.12
N ASP A 268 0.18 -25.79 -23.56
CA ASP A 268 0.76 -25.86 -24.91
C ASP A 268 1.75 -27.02 -25.09
N GLY A 269 2.00 -27.81 -24.04
CA GLY A 269 2.96 -28.91 -24.05
C GLY A 269 4.41 -28.48 -23.88
N THR A 270 4.69 -27.25 -23.46
CA THR A 270 6.03 -26.81 -23.03
C THR A 270 6.24 -27.00 -21.53
N GLN A 271 7.49 -27.09 -21.09
CA GLN A 271 7.84 -27.16 -19.67
C GLN A 271 7.77 -25.77 -19.02
N TRP A 272 7.22 -25.68 -17.81
CA TRP A 272 7.16 -24.42 -17.08
C TRP A 272 8.56 -23.95 -16.66
N PRO A 273 9.00 -22.72 -17.00
CA PRO A 273 10.32 -22.23 -16.63
C PRO A 273 10.49 -21.89 -15.14
N GLY A 274 9.38 -21.77 -14.39
CA GLY A 274 9.38 -21.41 -12.98
C GLY A 274 9.54 -22.60 -12.04
N THR A 275 8.94 -22.50 -10.85
CA THR A 275 8.93 -23.55 -9.83
C THR A 275 8.01 -24.71 -10.24
N TRP A 276 8.51 -25.94 -10.16
CA TRP A 276 7.75 -27.15 -10.44
C TRP A 276 7.01 -27.69 -9.22
N ILE A 277 5.93 -28.44 -9.46
CA ILE A 277 5.18 -29.15 -8.40
C ILE A 277 6.10 -30.15 -7.70
N GLU A 278 6.74 -31.04 -8.48
CA GLU A 278 7.85 -31.87 -8.01
C GLU A 278 9.15 -31.09 -8.25
N GLN A 279 9.75 -30.60 -7.17
CA GLN A 279 10.90 -29.70 -7.25
C GLN A 279 12.12 -30.42 -7.83
N ALA A 280 12.67 -29.87 -8.91
CA ALA A 280 13.93 -30.29 -9.51
C ALA A 280 15.05 -29.29 -9.19
N GLU A 281 16.32 -29.67 -9.41
CA GLU A 281 17.48 -28.83 -9.07
C GLU A 281 17.42 -27.43 -9.71
N SER A 282 17.00 -27.32 -10.97
CA SER A 282 16.84 -26.05 -11.70
C SER A 282 15.47 -25.36 -11.55
N HIS A 283 14.49 -26.00 -10.90
CA HIS A 283 13.08 -25.58 -10.83
C HIS A 283 12.48 -25.74 -9.43
N ARG A 284 13.23 -25.36 -8.40
CA ARG A 284 12.78 -25.41 -6.98
C ARG A 284 12.41 -24.02 -6.46
N LYS A 285 11.68 -23.96 -5.34
CA LYS A 285 11.35 -22.69 -4.69
C LYS A 285 12.65 -21.93 -4.37
N GLY A 286 12.80 -20.73 -4.93
CA GLY A 286 14.02 -19.92 -4.81
C GLY A 286 15.11 -20.21 -5.85
N GLN A 287 14.86 -21.07 -6.84
CA GLN A 287 15.76 -21.31 -7.98
C GLN A 287 14.95 -21.53 -9.26
N HIS A 288 14.80 -20.47 -10.06
CA HIS A 288 14.18 -20.51 -11.38
C HIS A 288 14.52 -19.24 -12.17
N ALA A 289 14.36 -19.30 -13.49
CA ALA A 289 14.54 -18.13 -14.36
C ALA A 289 13.46 -17.07 -14.13
N GLY A 290 13.74 -15.83 -14.56
CA GLY A 290 12.73 -14.77 -14.60
C GLY A 290 11.68 -15.03 -15.69
N ILE A 291 10.43 -14.68 -15.41
CA ILE A 291 9.26 -14.92 -16.25
C ILE A 291 8.48 -13.60 -16.36
N VAL A 292 8.25 -13.12 -17.58
CA VAL A 292 7.31 -12.03 -17.87
C VAL A 292 6.37 -12.50 -18.96
N LYS A 293 5.06 -12.37 -18.72
CA LYS A 293 4.02 -12.73 -19.67
C LYS A 293 2.92 -11.67 -19.64
N VAL A 294 2.61 -11.11 -20.80
CA VAL A 294 1.47 -10.19 -20.96
C VAL A 294 0.23 -11.04 -21.22
N ILE A 295 -0.72 -11.02 -20.29
CA ILE A 295 -1.95 -11.82 -20.32
C ILE A 295 -3.06 -11.06 -21.06
N LEU A 296 -3.20 -9.77 -20.77
CA LEU A 296 -4.06 -8.83 -21.50
C LEU A 296 -3.17 -7.74 -22.07
N ASN A 297 -3.23 -7.55 -23.38
CA ASN A 297 -2.46 -6.50 -24.06
C ASN A 297 -2.97 -5.10 -23.73
N GLN A 298 -2.15 -4.08 -24.01
CA GLN A 298 -2.63 -2.70 -23.90
C GLN A 298 -3.87 -2.48 -24.79
N PRO A 299 -4.94 -1.89 -24.24
CA PRO A 299 -6.15 -1.64 -25.01
C PRO A 299 -5.93 -0.53 -26.05
N SER A 300 -6.67 -0.60 -27.16
CA SER A 300 -6.68 0.48 -28.17
C SER A 300 -7.19 1.79 -27.57
N HIS A 301 -6.74 2.96 -28.05
CA HIS A 301 -7.23 4.27 -27.57
C HIS A 301 -8.72 4.53 -27.79
N LYS A 302 -9.35 3.90 -28.80
CA LYS A 302 -10.77 4.08 -29.10
C LYS A 302 -11.64 3.13 -28.26
N PRO A 303 -12.71 3.61 -27.61
CA PRO A 303 -13.70 2.76 -26.93
C PRO A 303 -14.26 1.68 -27.85
N GLN A 304 -14.44 0.47 -27.33
CA GLN A 304 -15.03 -0.65 -28.07
C GLN A 304 -16.38 -1.01 -27.46
N PRO A 305 -17.51 -0.56 -28.05
CA PRO A 305 -18.83 -0.88 -27.50
C PRO A 305 -19.12 -2.37 -27.60
N GLY A 306 -19.83 -2.91 -26.61
CA GLY A 306 -20.27 -4.30 -26.60
C GLY A 306 -21.41 -4.59 -27.58
N SER A 307 -21.78 -5.87 -27.67
CA SER A 307 -22.91 -6.32 -28.46
C SER A 307 -24.25 -6.09 -27.73
N ALA A 308 -25.32 -5.96 -28.51
CA ALA A 308 -26.67 -6.12 -27.98
C ALA A 308 -26.91 -7.58 -27.52
N ALA A 309 -27.92 -7.78 -26.68
CA ALA A 309 -28.32 -9.13 -26.28
C ALA A 309 -28.73 -9.95 -27.53
N SER A 310 -28.22 -11.17 -27.62
CA SER A 310 -28.51 -12.17 -28.65
C SER A 310 -28.91 -13.50 -28.02
N ILE A 311 -29.28 -14.47 -28.85
CA ILE A 311 -29.59 -15.84 -28.41
C ILE A 311 -28.37 -16.49 -27.73
N ASP A 312 -27.17 -16.22 -28.24
CA ASP A 312 -25.91 -16.79 -27.72
C ASP A 312 -25.30 -15.97 -26.58
N ASN A 313 -25.52 -14.64 -26.56
CA ASN A 313 -25.05 -13.77 -25.49
C ASN A 313 -26.22 -12.95 -24.92
N PRO A 314 -26.78 -13.36 -23.76
CA PRO A 314 -27.95 -12.71 -23.18
C PRO A 314 -27.66 -11.32 -22.59
N PHE A 315 -26.39 -10.92 -22.46
CA PHE A 315 -26.00 -9.65 -21.87
C PHE A 315 -26.11 -8.52 -22.89
N ASN A 316 -26.81 -7.45 -22.51
CA ASN A 316 -26.84 -6.22 -23.30
C ASN A 316 -25.71 -5.28 -22.86
N PHE A 317 -24.65 -5.18 -23.67
CA PHE A 317 -23.49 -4.30 -23.43
C PHE A 317 -23.32 -3.22 -24.52
N ARG A 318 -24.37 -2.92 -25.29
CA ARG A 318 -24.31 -2.00 -26.45
C ARG A 318 -23.65 -0.64 -26.18
N ASN A 319 -23.85 -0.09 -24.99
CA ASN A 319 -23.34 1.23 -24.59
C ASN A 319 -22.20 1.14 -23.56
N VAL A 320 -21.57 -0.03 -23.43
CA VAL A 320 -20.52 -0.29 -22.45
C VAL A 320 -19.22 -0.55 -23.19
N ASP A 321 -18.16 0.12 -22.76
CA ASP A 321 -16.82 -0.16 -23.27
C ASP A 321 -16.36 -1.55 -22.77
N MET A 322 -16.01 -2.42 -23.70
CA MET A 322 -15.59 -3.80 -23.43
C MET A 322 -14.08 -3.95 -23.23
N ARG A 323 -13.31 -2.88 -23.47
CA ARG A 323 -11.84 -2.91 -23.33
C ARG A 323 -11.44 -3.25 -21.89
N LEU A 324 -10.37 -4.02 -21.75
CA LEU A 324 -9.76 -4.35 -20.46
C LEU A 324 -8.39 -3.67 -20.34
N PRO A 325 -7.99 -3.29 -19.12
CA PRO A 325 -6.63 -2.79 -18.86
C PRO A 325 -5.58 -3.88 -19.14
N MET A 326 -4.35 -3.46 -19.40
CA MET A 326 -3.23 -4.39 -19.54
C MET A 326 -3.04 -5.20 -18.25
N LEU A 327 -2.78 -6.50 -18.38
CA LEU A 327 -2.48 -7.40 -17.25
C LEU A 327 -1.18 -8.13 -17.56
N VAL A 328 -0.19 -8.00 -16.67
CA VAL A 328 1.14 -8.60 -16.81
C VAL A 328 1.40 -9.52 -15.62
N TYR A 329 1.74 -10.77 -15.90
CA TYR A 329 2.28 -11.70 -14.92
C TYR A 329 3.81 -11.62 -14.92
N LEU A 330 4.39 -11.53 -13.73
CA LEU A 330 5.83 -11.44 -13.51
C LEU A 330 6.25 -12.42 -12.41
N SER A 331 7.36 -13.10 -12.62
CA SER A 331 8.10 -13.77 -11.56
C SER A 331 9.58 -13.50 -11.79
N ARG A 332 10.25 -12.88 -10.82
CA ARG A 332 11.67 -12.50 -10.93
C ARG A 332 12.58 -13.73 -10.87
N GLU A 333 13.79 -13.60 -11.41
CA GLU A 333 14.77 -14.67 -11.29
C GLU A 333 15.18 -14.87 -9.82
N LYS A 334 15.31 -16.13 -9.41
CA LYS A 334 15.84 -16.51 -8.11
C LYS A 334 16.94 -17.55 -8.29
N ARG A 335 18.03 -17.39 -7.54
CA ARG A 335 19.16 -18.33 -7.52
C ARG A 335 19.59 -18.60 -6.08
N PRO A 336 20.07 -19.82 -5.75
CA PRO A 336 20.67 -20.10 -4.46
C PRO A 336 21.83 -19.16 -4.17
N GLY A 337 21.96 -18.71 -2.93
CA GLY A 337 23.02 -17.79 -2.50
C GLY A 337 22.73 -16.30 -2.73
N TYR A 338 21.67 -15.94 -3.48
CA TYR A 338 21.24 -14.55 -3.63
C TYR A 338 20.09 -14.23 -2.66
N ASN A 339 20.25 -13.18 -1.86
CA ASN A 339 19.16 -12.66 -1.04
C ASN A 339 18.19 -11.86 -1.91
N HIS A 340 16.97 -12.37 -2.07
CA HIS A 340 15.95 -11.75 -2.91
C HIS A 340 15.13 -10.66 -2.19
N GLN A 341 15.38 -10.32 -0.92
CA GLN A 341 14.76 -9.15 -0.27
C GLN A 341 13.22 -9.17 -0.19
N LYS A 342 12.60 -10.36 -0.25
CA LYS A 342 11.15 -10.56 -0.09
C LYS A 342 10.33 -9.56 -0.95
N LYS A 343 9.29 -8.94 -0.40
CA LYS A 343 8.38 -8.01 -1.09
C LYS A 343 9.12 -6.79 -1.69
N ALA A 344 10.11 -6.24 -0.99
CA ALA A 344 10.87 -5.07 -1.47
C ALA A 344 11.54 -5.34 -2.83
N GLY A 345 12.21 -6.48 -2.96
CA GLY A 345 12.86 -6.85 -4.21
C GLY A 345 11.86 -7.18 -5.33
N ALA A 346 10.68 -7.72 -4.99
CA ALA A 346 9.62 -7.99 -5.96
C ALA A 346 9.08 -6.68 -6.56
N MET A 347 8.80 -5.70 -5.70
CA MET A 347 8.36 -4.37 -6.12
C MET A 347 9.45 -3.62 -6.91
N ASN A 348 10.72 -3.76 -6.54
CA ASN A 348 11.84 -3.17 -7.29
C ASN A 348 12.00 -3.79 -8.69
N ALA A 349 11.87 -5.11 -8.82
CA ALA A 349 11.87 -5.78 -10.12
C ALA A 349 10.70 -5.32 -11.00
N MET A 350 9.48 -5.23 -10.45
CA MET A 350 8.33 -4.66 -11.15
C MET A 350 8.53 -3.20 -11.54
N LEU A 351 9.17 -2.39 -10.69
CA LEU A 351 9.45 -0.99 -10.99
C LEU A 351 10.36 -0.83 -12.23
N ARG A 352 11.33 -1.73 -12.40
CA ARG A 352 12.19 -1.78 -13.59
C ARG A 352 11.44 -2.26 -14.82
N VAL A 353 10.72 -3.38 -14.71
CA VAL A 353 10.01 -3.99 -15.84
C VAL A 353 8.87 -3.10 -16.35
N SER A 354 8.07 -2.52 -15.46
CA SER A 354 7.00 -1.59 -15.84
C SER A 354 7.53 -0.35 -16.56
N ALA A 355 8.75 0.10 -16.28
CA ALA A 355 9.35 1.23 -16.98
C ALA A 355 9.59 0.94 -18.47
N LEU A 356 9.76 -0.32 -18.87
CA LEU A 356 9.87 -0.68 -20.29
C LEU A 356 8.51 -0.99 -20.94
N LEU A 357 7.49 -1.35 -20.15
CA LEU A 357 6.20 -1.83 -20.66
C LEU A 357 5.13 -0.73 -20.75
N SER A 358 4.96 0.08 -19.72
CA SER A 358 3.93 1.13 -19.64
C SER A 358 4.55 2.48 -19.33
N ASN A 359 5.58 2.50 -18.48
CA ASN A 359 6.28 3.69 -18.00
C ASN A 359 5.33 4.75 -17.42
N ALA A 360 4.34 4.32 -16.64
CA ALA A 360 3.39 5.25 -16.03
C ALA A 360 4.09 6.18 -15.01
N PRO A 361 3.84 7.50 -15.01
CA PRO A 361 4.48 8.43 -14.06
C PRO A 361 4.03 8.20 -12.60
N PHE A 362 2.89 7.54 -12.41
CA PHE A 362 2.37 7.15 -11.11
C PHE A 362 2.20 5.65 -11.04
N LEU A 363 2.32 5.11 -9.84
CA LEU A 363 2.01 3.71 -9.57
C LEU A 363 1.34 3.57 -8.22
N ILE A 364 0.54 2.53 -8.04
CA ILE A 364 -0.11 2.20 -6.77
C ILE A 364 0.14 0.74 -6.44
N ASN A 365 0.48 0.46 -5.19
CA ASN A 365 0.82 -0.89 -4.76
C ASN A 365 -0.26 -1.50 -3.86
N PHE A 366 -0.45 -2.81 -3.97
CA PHE A 366 -1.39 -3.61 -3.20
C PHE A 366 -0.75 -4.91 -2.71
N ASP A 367 -1.15 -5.30 -1.50
CA ASP A 367 -1.08 -6.70 -1.07
C ASP A 367 -2.22 -7.50 -1.72
N CYS A 368 -2.01 -8.80 -1.95
CA CYS A 368 -2.97 -9.66 -2.64
C CYS A 368 -4.31 -9.82 -1.90
N ASP A 369 -4.32 -9.57 -0.59
CA ASP A 369 -5.49 -9.60 0.28
C ASP A 369 -6.27 -8.27 0.32
N HIS A 370 -5.76 -7.22 -0.35
CA HIS A 370 -6.42 -5.92 -0.47
C HIS A 370 -7.03 -5.72 -1.85
N TYR A 371 -8.22 -5.13 -1.88
CA TYR A 371 -9.00 -4.89 -3.10
C TYR A 371 -9.59 -3.48 -3.14
N ILE A 372 -10.04 -3.07 -4.32
CA ILE A 372 -10.68 -1.77 -4.56
C ILE A 372 -12.15 -1.83 -4.14
N ASN A 373 -12.47 -1.11 -3.07
CA ASN A 373 -13.81 -0.99 -2.53
C ASN A 373 -14.55 0.18 -3.19
N ASN A 374 -13.94 1.36 -3.24
CA ASN A 374 -14.48 2.53 -3.95
C ASN A 374 -13.72 2.74 -5.26
N SER A 375 -14.45 2.71 -6.38
CA SER A 375 -13.84 2.77 -7.71
C SER A 375 -13.27 4.13 -8.11
N GLN A 376 -13.58 5.19 -7.36
CA GLN A 376 -13.02 6.51 -7.57
C GLN A 376 -11.64 6.69 -6.91
N ALA A 377 -11.08 5.67 -6.25
CA ALA A 377 -9.83 5.77 -5.51
C ALA A 377 -8.65 6.32 -6.35
N PHE A 378 -8.54 5.92 -7.62
CA PHE A 378 -7.49 6.41 -8.51
C PHE A 378 -7.68 7.89 -8.86
N ARG A 379 -8.91 8.34 -9.15
CA ARG A 379 -9.19 9.76 -9.35
C ARG A 379 -8.97 10.59 -8.09
N ALA A 380 -9.37 10.06 -6.94
CA ALA A 380 -9.19 10.70 -5.64
C ALA A 380 -7.72 10.96 -5.30
N SER A 381 -6.82 10.04 -5.66
CA SER A 381 -5.37 10.24 -5.46
C SER A 381 -4.80 11.23 -6.49
N MET A 382 -5.30 11.23 -7.73
CA MET A 382 -4.89 12.20 -8.75
C MET A 382 -5.23 13.65 -8.39
N CYS A 383 -6.32 13.90 -7.66
CA CYS A 383 -6.64 15.22 -7.12
C CYS A 383 -5.47 15.83 -6.33
N PHE A 384 -4.69 15.00 -5.64
CA PHE A 384 -3.54 15.47 -4.86
C PHE A 384 -2.25 15.51 -5.67
N MET A 385 -2.05 14.57 -6.58
CA MET A 385 -0.84 14.46 -7.39
C MET A 385 -0.73 15.53 -8.49
N LEU A 386 -1.89 15.98 -8.99
CA LEU A 386 -2.03 16.95 -10.08
C LEU A 386 -2.38 18.36 -9.59
N ASP A 387 -2.51 18.57 -8.29
CA ASP A 387 -2.86 19.88 -7.74
C ASP A 387 -1.83 20.94 -8.17
N PRO A 388 -2.28 22.10 -8.70
CA PRO A 388 -1.37 23.14 -9.19
C PRO A 388 -0.42 23.72 -8.14
N CYS A 389 -0.82 23.73 -6.86
CA CYS A 389 -0.06 24.37 -5.80
C CYS A 389 0.97 23.42 -5.19
N ASP A 390 0.54 22.23 -4.76
CA ASP A 390 1.37 21.30 -3.99
C ASP A 390 1.62 19.95 -4.68
N GLY A 391 0.96 19.68 -5.81
CA GLY A 391 0.98 18.34 -6.44
C GLY A 391 2.36 17.89 -6.89
N GLN A 392 3.16 18.80 -7.44
CA GLN A 392 4.52 18.49 -7.91
C GLN A 392 5.47 18.05 -6.79
N ASN A 393 5.26 18.52 -5.55
CA ASN A 393 6.06 18.18 -4.37
C ASN A 393 5.50 16.97 -3.59
N THR A 394 4.39 16.40 -4.04
CA THR A 394 3.80 15.19 -3.46
C THR A 394 4.46 13.96 -4.07
N ALA A 395 5.12 13.16 -3.22
CA ALA A 395 5.71 11.88 -3.60
C ALA A 395 4.71 10.74 -3.52
N PHE A 396 3.84 10.71 -2.51
CA PHE A 396 2.85 9.64 -2.40
C PHE A 396 1.56 10.05 -1.66
N VAL A 397 0.47 9.38 -2.02
CA VAL A 397 -0.84 9.46 -1.36
C VAL A 397 -1.13 8.13 -0.68
N GLN A 398 -1.22 8.12 0.64
CA GLN A 398 -1.54 6.95 1.46
C GLN A 398 -3.04 6.94 1.77
N PHE A 399 -3.68 5.79 1.55
CA PHE A 399 -5.06 5.54 1.98
C PHE A 399 -5.10 4.77 3.31
N PRO A 400 -6.17 4.91 4.12
CA PRO A 400 -6.41 4.05 5.28
C PRO A 400 -6.53 2.58 4.86
N GLN A 401 -5.86 1.68 5.57
CA GLN A 401 -6.18 0.26 5.49
C GLN A 401 -7.41 -0.01 6.33
N ARG A 402 -8.40 -0.66 5.73
CA ARG A 402 -9.63 -1.09 6.39
C ARG A 402 -9.81 -2.56 6.12
N PHE A 403 -10.34 -3.28 7.10
CA PHE A 403 -10.50 -4.72 6.97
C PHE A 403 -11.96 -5.13 7.08
N ASP A 404 -12.30 -6.19 6.35
CA ASP A 404 -13.57 -6.89 6.44
C ASP A 404 -13.54 -7.95 7.55
N ASP A 405 -14.72 -8.44 7.90
CA ASP A 405 -14.93 -9.59 8.80
C ASP A 405 -14.22 -9.52 10.16
N ILE A 406 -13.98 -8.30 10.66
CA ILE A 406 -13.53 -8.09 12.03
C ILE A 406 -14.68 -8.43 12.98
N ASP A 407 -14.38 -9.24 14.00
CA ASP A 407 -15.29 -9.55 15.10
C ASP A 407 -15.97 -8.29 15.64
N PRO A 408 -17.29 -8.28 15.89
CA PRO A 408 -17.99 -7.10 16.38
C PRO A 408 -17.43 -6.51 17.68
N THR A 409 -16.79 -7.33 18.53
CA THR A 409 -16.14 -6.84 19.75
C THR A 409 -14.72 -6.32 19.52
N ASP A 410 -14.16 -6.54 18.33
CA ASP A 410 -12.80 -6.20 17.90
C ASP A 410 -11.76 -6.53 18.99
N ARG A 411 -11.83 -7.75 19.53
CA ARG A 411 -11.00 -8.19 20.66
C ARG A 411 -9.50 -8.09 20.38
N TYR A 412 -9.10 -8.25 19.12
CA TYR A 412 -7.69 -8.15 18.68
C TYR A 412 -7.29 -6.73 18.25
N ALA A 413 -8.21 -5.76 18.32
CA ALA A 413 -8.01 -4.37 17.91
C ALA A 413 -7.48 -4.24 16.46
N ASN A 414 -7.98 -5.08 15.55
CA ASN A 414 -7.52 -5.19 14.18
C ASN A 414 -7.86 -3.95 13.35
N HIS A 415 -8.90 -3.18 13.72
CA HIS A 415 -9.19 -1.92 13.01
C HIS A 415 -8.09 -0.86 13.19
N ASN A 416 -7.29 -0.95 14.25
CA ASN A 416 -6.23 0.01 14.60
C ASN A 416 -6.65 1.49 14.44
N ARG A 417 -7.87 1.84 14.86
CA ARG A 417 -8.49 3.15 14.58
C ARG A 417 -7.69 4.32 15.13
N VAL A 418 -7.05 4.18 16.30
CA VAL A 418 -6.23 5.25 16.89
C VAL A 418 -5.09 5.67 15.94
N PHE A 419 -4.49 4.70 15.26
CA PHE A 419 -3.41 4.96 14.32
C PHE A 419 -3.94 5.59 13.03
N PHE A 420 -4.91 4.96 12.37
CA PHE A 420 -5.42 5.42 11.07
C PHE A 420 -6.26 6.71 11.17
N ASP A 421 -7.09 6.84 12.20
CA ASP A 421 -8.05 7.96 12.34
C ASP A 421 -7.56 9.07 13.28
N GLY A 422 -6.45 8.87 13.98
CA GLY A 422 -5.85 9.89 14.85
C GLY A 422 -4.45 10.28 14.39
N THR A 423 -3.52 9.34 14.46
CA THR A 423 -2.10 9.59 14.17
C THR A 423 -1.88 9.99 12.71
N MET A 424 -2.46 9.29 11.73
CA MET A 424 -2.24 9.61 10.31
C MET A 424 -2.78 10.99 9.92
N LEU A 425 -3.96 11.38 10.42
CA LEU A 425 -4.51 12.73 10.20
C LEU A 425 -3.63 13.82 10.83
N SER A 426 -2.97 13.49 11.94
CA SER A 426 -2.01 14.39 12.58
C SER A 426 -0.75 14.59 11.73
N LEU A 427 -0.18 13.51 11.21
CA LEU A 427 0.99 13.58 10.32
C LEU A 427 0.67 14.28 9.00
N ASN A 428 -0.57 14.17 8.53
CA ASN A 428 -1.04 14.88 7.34
C ASN A 428 -0.94 16.42 7.48
N GLY A 429 -0.99 16.95 8.71
CA GLY A 429 -0.80 18.36 9.01
C GLY A 429 0.66 18.82 9.07
N LEU A 430 1.62 17.89 8.97
CA LEU A 430 3.05 18.15 8.97
C LEU A 430 3.60 17.96 7.55
N GLN A 431 4.50 16.99 7.36
CA GLN A 431 5.07 16.62 6.06
C GLN A 431 4.24 15.55 5.33
N GLY A 432 3.38 14.82 6.04
CA GLY A 432 2.51 13.78 5.50
C GLY A 432 2.56 12.45 6.26
N PRO A 433 1.65 11.50 5.97
CA PRO A 433 1.67 10.16 6.57
C PRO A 433 2.91 9.36 6.13
N SER A 434 3.33 8.38 6.95
CA SER A 434 4.29 7.37 6.54
C SER A 434 3.66 6.40 5.52
N TYR A 435 4.50 5.73 4.72
CA TYR A 435 4.08 4.61 3.89
C TYR A 435 3.86 3.36 4.74
N LEU A 436 2.77 2.63 4.49
CA LEU A 436 2.30 1.50 5.31
C LEU A 436 2.16 0.18 4.53
N GLY A 437 2.79 0.06 3.38
CA GLY A 437 2.93 -1.23 2.68
C GLY A 437 1.88 -1.55 1.62
N THR A 438 0.70 -0.93 1.65
CA THR A 438 -0.38 -1.16 0.66
C THR A 438 -1.26 0.07 0.47
N GLY A 439 -2.02 0.12 -0.64
CA GLY A 439 -2.97 1.19 -0.94
C GLY A 439 -2.32 2.56 -1.03
N THR A 440 -1.12 2.64 -1.61
CA THR A 440 -0.34 3.88 -1.66
C THR A 440 0.01 4.22 -3.10
N MET A 441 -0.45 5.39 -3.55
CA MET A 441 -0.08 5.90 -4.87
C MET A 441 1.21 6.69 -4.78
N PHE A 442 2.25 6.24 -5.48
CA PHE A 442 3.54 6.88 -5.59
C PHE A 442 3.70 7.63 -6.91
N ARG A 443 4.46 8.72 -6.85
CA ARG A 443 5.15 9.30 -8.00
C ARG A 443 6.39 8.47 -8.27
N ARG A 444 6.49 7.93 -9.49
CA ARG A 444 7.58 7.05 -9.92
C ARG A 444 8.97 7.70 -9.72
N ALA A 445 9.11 9.00 -10.01
CA ALA A 445 10.35 9.75 -9.81
C ALA A 445 10.87 9.73 -8.36
N ALA A 446 9.97 9.78 -7.36
CA ALA A 446 10.35 9.73 -5.95
C ALA A 446 10.89 8.35 -5.57
N LEU A 447 10.33 7.28 -6.15
CA LEU A 447 10.85 5.92 -5.96
C LEU A 447 12.23 5.76 -6.57
N TYR A 448 12.52 6.39 -7.71
CA TYR A 448 13.87 6.43 -8.29
C TYR A 448 14.90 7.22 -7.47
N GLY A 449 14.50 7.78 -6.32
CA GLY A 449 15.38 8.53 -5.43
C GLY A 449 15.72 9.93 -5.94
N MET A 450 14.94 10.46 -6.89
CA MET A 450 15.11 11.83 -7.37
C MET A 450 14.57 12.82 -6.34
N ASP A 451 15.25 13.96 -6.22
CA ASP A 451 14.79 15.06 -5.38
C ASP A 451 13.48 15.68 -5.95
N PRO A 452 12.62 16.23 -5.06
CA PRO A 452 11.43 16.96 -5.49
C PRO A 452 11.83 18.19 -6.31
N PRO A 453 10.95 18.70 -7.19
CA PRO A 453 11.28 19.82 -8.07
C PRO A 453 11.90 21.02 -7.36
N GLN A 454 11.43 21.35 -6.15
CA GLN A 454 11.98 22.43 -5.33
C GLN A 454 13.49 22.28 -4.99
N TRP A 455 13.99 21.06 -4.90
CA TRP A 455 15.38 20.74 -4.50
C TRP A 455 16.19 20.10 -5.64
N ARG A 456 15.60 19.97 -6.83
CA ARG A 456 16.22 19.29 -7.98
C ARG A 456 17.19 20.24 -8.68
N VAL A 457 18.35 19.71 -9.08
CA VAL A 457 19.31 20.43 -9.93
C VAL A 457 18.98 20.17 -11.40
N ASP A 458 18.97 21.20 -12.23
CA ASP A 458 18.51 21.15 -13.63
C ASP A 458 19.37 20.25 -14.55
N ASN A 459 20.63 20.00 -14.21
CA ASN A 459 21.55 19.20 -15.01
C ASN A 459 21.78 17.81 -14.42
N ILE A 460 21.04 16.81 -14.92
CA ILE A 460 21.22 15.41 -14.57
C ILE A 460 22.30 14.79 -15.49
N ASN A 461 23.50 14.55 -14.96
CA ASN A 461 24.57 13.87 -15.72
C ASN A 461 24.24 12.38 -15.92
N VAL A 462 24.26 11.90 -17.17
CA VAL A 462 23.92 10.52 -17.57
C VAL A 462 25.03 9.54 -17.17
N ALA A 463 26.30 9.96 -17.14
CA ALA A 463 27.43 9.06 -16.86
C ALA A 463 27.41 8.47 -15.43
N ASP A 464 26.89 9.22 -14.45
CA ASP A 464 26.78 8.77 -13.04
C ASP A 464 25.59 7.81 -12.82
N LYS A 465 24.71 7.64 -13.82
CA LYS A 465 23.45 6.90 -13.68
C LYS A 465 23.59 5.40 -13.80
N ALA A 466 24.60 4.90 -14.52
CA ALA A 466 24.83 3.46 -14.64
C ALA A 466 25.19 2.82 -13.29
N LYS A 467 25.99 3.53 -12.47
CA LYS A 467 26.33 3.09 -11.11
C LYS A 467 25.11 3.12 -10.18
N GLN A 468 24.18 4.04 -10.40
CA GLN A 468 23.00 4.20 -9.55
C GLN A 468 21.89 3.19 -9.91
N TYR A 469 21.59 3.03 -11.20
CA TYR A 469 20.40 2.35 -11.70
C TYR A 469 20.64 1.00 -12.39
N GLY A 470 21.91 0.67 -12.69
CA GLY A 470 22.31 -0.53 -13.40
C GLY A 470 22.79 -0.25 -14.83
N ARG A 471 23.18 -1.30 -15.55
CA ARG A 471 23.85 -1.19 -16.86
C ARG A 471 22.91 -1.03 -18.05
N SER A 472 21.61 -1.22 -17.85
CA SER A 472 20.61 -1.14 -18.92
C SER A 472 20.42 0.30 -19.41
N THR A 473 20.88 0.59 -20.63
CA THR A 473 20.71 1.90 -21.26
C THR A 473 19.24 2.15 -21.63
N LEU A 474 18.54 1.12 -22.14
CA LEU A 474 17.12 1.17 -22.46
C LEU A 474 16.27 1.54 -21.23
N PHE A 475 16.53 0.90 -20.09
CA PHE A 475 15.85 1.25 -18.84
C PHE A 475 16.16 2.67 -18.39
N ILE A 476 17.42 3.10 -18.43
CA ILE A 476 17.82 4.46 -18.01
C ILE A 476 17.14 5.52 -18.89
N HIS A 477 17.10 5.33 -20.21
CA HIS A 477 16.40 6.25 -21.12
C HIS A 477 14.91 6.29 -20.83
N SER A 478 14.25 5.13 -20.74
CA SER A 478 12.82 5.09 -20.44
C SER A 478 12.50 5.72 -19.08
N MET A 479 13.34 5.48 -18.07
CA MET A 479 13.22 6.08 -16.74
C MET A 479 13.25 7.62 -16.80
N LEU A 480 14.18 8.20 -17.56
CA LEU A 480 14.32 9.65 -17.70
C LEU A 480 13.13 10.26 -18.46
N ASP A 481 12.66 9.59 -19.50
CA ASP A 481 11.48 10.01 -20.26
C ASP A 481 10.22 10.02 -19.38
N GLY A 482 10.03 8.98 -18.55
CA GLY A 482 8.88 8.84 -17.66
C GLY A 482 8.82 9.90 -16.55
N VAL A 483 9.97 10.49 -16.19
CA VAL A 483 10.06 11.58 -15.19
C VAL A 483 9.52 12.90 -15.74
N ASN A 484 9.61 13.13 -17.05
CA ASN A 484 9.14 14.36 -17.69
C ASN A 484 7.61 14.39 -17.89
N GLN A 485 6.86 13.37 -17.43
CA GLN A 485 5.38 13.32 -17.41
C GLN A 485 4.67 13.45 -18.78
N GLU A 486 5.41 13.56 -19.89
CA GLU A 486 4.85 13.88 -21.21
C GLU A 486 4.37 12.68 -22.04
N ARG A 487 4.51 11.44 -21.55
CA ARG A 487 4.12 10.26 -22.34
C ARG A 487 2.71 9.77 -22.01
N SER A 488 1.90 9.60 -23.06
CA SER A 488 0.77 8.65 -23.03
C SER A 488 1.33 7.22 -23.02
N LEU A 489 0.66 6.28 -22.37
CA LEU A 489 1.00 4.85 -22.46
C LEU A 489 1.05 4.48 -23.96
N THR A 490 2.25 4.28 -24.50
CA THR A 490 2.41 3.81 -25.88
C THR A 490 2.35 2.28 -25.87
N PRO A 491 1.64 1.66 -26.83
CA PRO A 491 1.64 0.22 -26.97
C PRO A 491 3.06 -0.27 -27.19
N VAL A 492 3.55 -1.08 -26.26
CA VAL A 492 4.82 -1.78 -26.44
C VAL A 492 4.55 -3.01 -27.29
N PHE A 493 4.96 -2.95 -28.55
CA PHE A 493 5.23 -4.18 -29.29
C PHE A 493 6.49 -4.77 -28.64
N LEU A 494 6.36 -5.97 -28.08
CA LEU A 494 7.48 -6.71 -27.53
C LEU A 494 8.38 -7.15 -28.69
N GLU A 495 9.21 -6.23 -29.18
CA GLU A 495 10.33 -6.59 -30.02
C GLU A 495 11.27 -7.52 -29.23
N GLU A 496 12.02 -8.36 -29.96
CA GLU A 496 12.95 -9.31 -29.36
C GLU A 496 14.00 -8.61 -28.46
N SER A 497 14.40 -7.40 -28.84
CA SER A 497 15.28 -6.50 -28.08
C SER A 497 14.72 -6.17 -26.69
N VAL A 498 13.44 -5.79 -26.61
CA VAL A 498 12.75 -5.46 -25.35
C VAL A 498 12.59 -6.71 -24.49
N SER A 499 12.32 -7.87 -25.10
CA SER A 499 12.16 -9.14 -24.38
C SER A 499 13.46 -9.59 -23.69
N ASN A 500 14.60 -9.46 -24.38
CA ASN A 500 15.92 -9.73 -23.81
C ASN A 500 16.27 -8.75 -22.68
N GLU A 501 15.92 -7.48 -22.85
CA GLU A 501 16.13 -6.46 -21.83
C GLU A 501 15.30 -6.72 -20.57
N LEU A 502 14.02 -7.07 -20.74
CA LEU A 502 13.13 -7.45 -19.63
C LEU A 502 13.69 -8.62 -18.82
N THR A 503 14.25 -9.61 -19.50
CA THR A 503 14.89 -10.76 -18.85
C THR A 503 16.09 -10.29 -18.02
N THR A 504 16.92 -9.40 -18.58
CA THR A 504 18.08 -8.80 -17.91
C THR A 504 17.70 -8.01 -16.65
N LEU A 505 16.65 -7.18 -16.71
CA LEU A 505 16.16 -6.38 -15.59
C LEU A 505 15.63 -7.20 -14.40
N MET A 506 15.23 -8.44 -14.66
CA MET A 506 14.72 -9.39 -13.66
C MET A 506 15.79 -10.29 -13.05
N THR A 507 17.02 -10.26 -13.57
CA THR A 507 18.09 -11.12 -13.07
C THR A 507 18.40 -10.78 -11.61
N CYS A 508 18.73 -11.80 -10.82
CA CYS A 508 19.03 -11.62 -9.39
C CYS A 508 20.29 -10.78 -9.15
N ALA A 509 21.22 -10.76 -10.12
CA ALA A 509 22.46 -9.99 -10.08
C ALA A 509 22.34 -8.57 -10.67
N TYR A 510 21.19 -8.18 -11.23
CA TYR A 510 21.02 -6.86 -11.86
C TYR A 510 21.37 -5.71 -10.91
N GLU A 511 21.08 -5.91 -9.62
CA GLU A 511 21.21 -4.89 -8.58
C GLU A 511 22.63 -4.83 -7.98
N ASP A 512 23.52 -5.74 -8.35
CA ASP A 512 24.86 -5.84 -7.78
C ASP A 512 25.71 -4.60 -8.09
N GLY A 513 26.25 -3.99 -7.02
CA GLY A 513 27.05 -2.78 -7.10
C GLY A 513 26.25 -1.51 -7.43
N THR A 514 24.92 -1.58 -7.47
CA THR A 514 24.03 -0.44 -7.73
C THR A 514 23.50 0.21 -6.43
N SER A 515 22.70 1.26 -6.56
CA SER A 515 22.01 1.91 -5.43
C SER A 515 20.60 1.35 -5.15
N TRP A 516 20.16 0.31 -5.88
CA TRP A 516 18.87 -0.36 -5.64
C TRP A 516 18.79 -0.90 -4.22
N GLY A 517 17.64 -0.69 -3.57
CA GLY A 517 17.41 -1.10 -2.19
C GLY A 517 18.06 -0.22 -1.13
N ARG A 518 18.89 0.75 -1.53
CA ARG A 518 19.51 1.73 -0.62
C ARG A 518 18.94 3.12 -0.85
N ASP A 519 19.20 3.66 -2.03
CA ASP A 519 18.78 5.02 -2.41
C ASP A 519 17.69 5.01 -3.49
N VAL A 520 17.51 3.87 -4.17
CA VAL A 520 16.56 3.67 -5.27
C VAL A 520 15.58 2.54 -4.92
N GLY A 521 14.30 2.78 -5.19
CA GLY A 521 13.23 1.82 -4.98
C GLY A 521 12.80 1.66 -3.52
N TRP A 522 12.23 0.51 -3.20
CA TRP A 522 11.94 0.08 -1.84
C TRP A 522 13.23 -0.40 -1.15
N VAL A 523 13.41 0.02 0.10
CA VAL A 523 14.63 -0.20 0.88
C VAL A 523 14.78 -1.67 1.33
N TYR A 524 16.01 -2.17 1.35
CA TYR A 524 16.34 -3.55 1.67
C TYR A 524 16.84 -3.75 3.10
N ASN A 525 16.91 -5.02 3.52
CA ASN A 525 17.50 -5.48 4.79
C ASN A 525 16.82 -4.94 6.06
N ILE A 526 15.59 -4.43 5.96
CA ILE A 526 14.77 -4.00 7.11
C ILE A 526 13.40 -4.64 6.96
N ALA A 527 12.88 -5.27 8.03
CA ALA A 527 11.63 -6.03 7.99
C ALA A 527 10.37 -5.16 7.77
N THR A 528 10.45 -3.87 8.11
CA THR A 528 9.44 -2.85 7.81
C THR A 528 9.95 -1.95 6.68
N GLU A 529 10.13 -2.54 5.50
CA GLU A 529 10.65 -1.83 4.31
C GLU A 529 9.77 -0.65 3.94
N ASP A 530 8.48 -0.73 4.27
CA ASP A 530 7.48 0.29 4.01
C ASP A 530 7.77 1.60 4.75
N VAL A 531 7.84 1.56 6.08
CA VAL A 531 8.06 2.75 6.91
C VAL A 531 9.39 3.40 6.57
N VAL A 532 10.45 2.59 6.36
CA VAL A 532 11.78 3.11 6.04
C VAL A 532 11.87 3.67 4.61
N THR A 533 11.13 3.12 3.65
CA THR A 533 11.04 3.69 2.29
C THR A 533 10.33 5.05 2.33
N GLY A 534 9.23 5.15 3.09
CA GLY A 534 8.56 6.43 3.33
C GLY A 534 9.48 7.45 4.01
N PHE A 535 10.24 7.02 5.02
CA PHE A 535 11.24 7.86 5.70
C PHE A 535 12.31 8.37 4.73
N ARG A 536 12.87 7.50 3.88
CA ARG A 536 13.86 7.87 2.86
C ARG A 536 13.33 8.98 1.95
N ILE A 537 12.10 8.83 1.47
CA ILE A 537 11.44 9.82 0.61
C ILE A 537 11.24 11.15 1.35
N HIS A 538 10.73 11.14 2.58
CA HIS A 538 10.58 12.37 3.38
C HIS A 538 11.91 13.04 3.72
N ARG A 539 12.97 12.26 3.96
CA ARG A 539 14.33 12.79 4.22
C ARG A 539 14.88 13.57 3.03
N GLN A 540 14.48 13.26 1.80
CA GLN A 540 14.84 14.00 0.59
C GLN A 540 14.08 15.33 0.44
N GLY A 541 13.05 15.57 1.25
CA GLY A 541 12.23 16.78 1.24
C GLY A 541 10.88 16.63 0.54
N TRP A 542 10.53 15.43 0.06
CA TRP A 542 9.21 15.16 -0.49
C TRP A 542 8.11 15.23 0.58
N ARG A 543 6.89 15.54 0.13
CA ARG A 543 5.68 15.48 0.96
C ARG A 543 4.85 14.25 0.63
N SER A 544 4.01 13.82 1.58
CA SER A 544 2.97 12.84 1.32
C SER A 544 1.61 13.34 1.80
N ILE A 545 0.54 12.72 1.30
CA ILE A 545 -0.83 13.10 1.63
C ILE A 545 -1.60 11.88 2.12
N TYR A 546 -2.40 12.08 3.17
CA TYR A 546 -3.35 11.09 3.65
C TYR A 546 -4.73 11.34 3.06
N CYS A 547 -5.22 10.41 2.24
CA CYS A 547 -6.52 10.51 1.57
C CYS A 547 -7.55 9.62 2.27
N SER A 548 -8.57 10.25 2.85
CA SER A 548 -9.71 9.56 3.46
C SER A 548 -11.00 10.03 2.78
N ILE A 549 -11.54 9.17 1.93
CA ILE A 549 -12.81 9.37 1.23
C ILE A 549 -13.96 8.64 1.94
N GLU A 550 -15.18 9.13 1.71
CA GLU A 550 -16.41 8.48 2.19
C GLU A 550 -16.69 7.22 1.35
N ALA A 551 -17.02 6.13 2.04
CA ALA A 551 -16.67 4.75 1.66
C ALA A 551 -15.14 4.55 1.51
N ALA A 552 -14.59 3.59 2.26
CA ALA A 552 -13.15 3.31 2.22
C ALA A 552 -12.68 3.00 0.79
N ALA A 553 -11.57 3.59 0.36
CA ALA A 553 -10.99 3.33 -0.97
C ALA A 553 -10.66 1.85 -1.17
N PHE A 554 -9.98 1.29 -0.17
CA PHE A 554 -9.48 -0.07 -0.20
C PHE A 554 -9.95 -0.81 1.05
N ARG A 555 -10.18 -2.11 0.88
CA ARG A 555 -10.47 -3.05 1.96
C ARG A 555 -9.64 -4.29 1.79
N GLY A 556 -9.32 -4.96 2.88
CA GLY A 556 -8.63 -6.25 2.86
C GLY A 556 -9.11 -7.19 3.96
N THR A 557 -8.46 -8.32 4.11
CA THR A 557 -8.74 -9.27 5.20
C THR A 557 -7.77 -9.05 6.35
N ALA A 558 -8.27 -9.14 7.59
CA ALA A 558 -7.42 -9.06 8.78
C ALA A 558 -7.09 -10.47 9.28
N PRO A 559 -5.96 -10.66 9.99
CA PRO A 559 -5.69 -11.89 10.73
C PRO A 559 -6.83 -12.21 11.70
N ILE A 560 -7.44 -13.39 11.54
CA ILE A 560 -8.59 -13.83 12.36
C ILE A 560 -8.17 -14.55 13.64
N ASN A 561 -6.90 -14.95 13.74
CA ASN A 561 -6.36 -15.64 14.91
C ASN A 561 -5.27 -14.81 15.62
N LEU A 562 -5.11 -15.07 16.92
CA LEU A 562 -4.17 -14.34 17.76
C LEU A 562 -2.72 -14.61 17.38
N THR A 563 -2.39 -15.83 16.95
CA THR A 563 -1.02 -16.23 16.60
C THR A 563 -0.46 -15.40 15.45
N GLU A 564 -1.21 -15.29 14.35
CA GLU A 564 -0.84 -14.46 13.20
C GLU A 564 -0.74 -12.99 13.58
N ARG A 565 -1.68 -12.50 14.41
CA ARG A 565 -1.66 -11.12 14.89
C ARG A 565 -0.39 -10.83 15.71
N LEU A 566 0.01 -11.74 16.60
CA LEU A 566 1.23 -11.61 17.41
C LEU A 566 2.49 -11.66 16.54
N LEU A 567 2.56 -12.58 15.58
CA LEU A 567 3.68 -12.66 14.63
C LEU A 567 3.81 -11.39 13.78
N GLN A 568 2.69 -10.80 13.38
CA GLN A 568 2.65 -9.54 12.66
C GLN A 568 3.21 -8.38 13.51
N VAL A 569 2.74 -8.24 14.77
CA VAL A 569 3.22 -7.20 15.69
C VAL A 569 4.71 -7.40 16.03
N LEU A 570 5.16 -8.64 16.17
CA LEU A 570 6.56 -8.98 16.40
C LEU A 570 7.43 -8.51 15.24
N ARG A 571 7.00 -8.76 13.99
CA ARG A 571 7.72 -8.32 12.78
C ARG A 571 7.80 -6.80 12.69
N TRP A 572 6.68 -6.11 12.95
CA TRP A 572 6.65 -4.63 12.98
C TRP A 572 7.58 -4.06 14.04
N SER A 573 7.60 -4.67 15.22
CA SER A 573 8.44 -4.24 16.34
C SER A 573 9.93 -4.48 16.06
N GLY A 574 10.26 -5.64 15.48
CA GLY A 574 11.61 -5.95 15.02
C GLY A 574 12.11 -4.95 13.96
N GLY A 575 11.34 -4.74 12.90
CA GLY A 575 11.69 -3.79 11.83
C GLY A 575 11.81 -2.34 12.31
N SER A 576 10.98 -1.94 13.28
CA SER A 576 11.08 -0.60 13.90
C SER A 576 12.40 -0.41 14.65
N LEU A 577 12.87 -1.44 15.37
CA LEU A 577 14.18 -1.42 16.05
C LEU A 577 15.33 -1.51 15.05
N GLU A 578 15.22 -2.33 14.00
CA GLU A 578 16.20 -2.36 12.90
C GLU A 578 16.35 -0.98 12.28
N MET A 579 15.24 -0.29 12.00
CA MET A 579 15.26 1.09 11.51
C MET A 579 16.00 2.03 12.48
N PHE A 580 15.71 1.94 13.79
CA PHE A 580 16.39 2.75 14.81
C PHE A 580 17.90 2.52 14.87
N PHE A 581 18.36 1.28 14.77
CA PHE A 581 19.80 0.94 14.81
C PHE A 581 20.50 1.00 13.44
N SER A 582 19.79 1.40 12.38
CA SER A 582 20.34 1.53 11.03
C SER A 582 20.73 2.98 10.68
N HIS A 583 21.27 3.15 9.47
CA HIS A 583 21.51 4.46 8.85
C HIS A 583 20.21 5.28 8.61
N SER A 584 19.05 4.64 8.75
CA SER A 584 17.72 5.25 8.63
C SER A 584 17.17 5.77 9.96
N ASN A 585 18.01 5.94 10.98
CA ASN A 585 17.60 6.54 12.24
C ASN A 585 17.13 7.99 12.04
N ALA A 586 15.96 8.31 12.58
CA ALA A 586 15.37 9.65 12.50
C ALA A 586 16.26 10.76 13.08
N CYS A 587 17.12 10.47 14.06
CA CYS A 587 18.07 11.42 14.62
C CYS A 587 19.10 11.92 13.59
N LEU A 588 19.40 11.11 12.56
CA LEU A 588 20.35 11.42 11.49
C LEU A 588 19.70 12.16 10.31
N ALA A 589 18.41 12.50 10.40
CA ALA A 589 17.72 13.19 9.32
C ALA A 589 18.27 14.61 9.08
N GLY A 590 18.31 15.01 7.81
CA GLY A 590 18.76 16.34 7.40
C GLY A 590 17.72 17.45 7.64
N PRO A 591 18.07 18.71 7.33
CA PRO A 591 17.19 19.87 7.55
C PRO A 591 15.95 19.90 6.64
N ARG A 592 15.94 19.13 5.55
CA ARG A 592 14.80 19.02 4.62
C ARG A 592 13.57 18.31 5.24
N MET A 593 13.75 17.66 6.39
CA MET A 593 12.68 16.95 7.08
C MET A 593 12.11 17.79 8.22
N HIS A 594 10.79 17.93 8.26
CA HIS A 594 10.12 18.75 9.28
C HIS A 594 10.45 18.25 10.70
N PRO A 595 10.79 19.12 11.68
CA PRO A 595 11.21 18.69 13.02
C PRO A 595 10.18 17.79 13.73
N LEU A 596 8.89 18.13 13.66
CA LEU A 596 7.84 17.27 14.23
C LEU A 596 7.64 15.96 13.45
N GLN A 597 7.96 15.92 12.16
CA GLN A 597 7.95 14.67 11.37
C GLN A 597 9.09 13.76 11.82
N ARG A 598 10.27 14.34 12.09
CA ARG A 598 11.41 13.61 12.64
C ARG A 598 11.07 12.97 13.98
N ILE A 599 10.40 13.71 14.87
CA ILE A 599 9.90 13.21 16.16
C ILE A 599 8.89 12.06 15.94
N ALA A 600 8.00 12.17 14.95
CA ALA A 600 7.05 11.12 14.64
C ALA A 600 7.74 9.80 14.20
N TYR A 601 8.75 9.89 13.32
CA TYR A 601 9.52 8.71 12.92
C TYR A 601 10.37 8.15 14.05
N LEU A 602 10.95 9.01 14.90
CA LEU A 602 11.64 8.56 16.10
C LEU A 602 10.71 7.74 16.98
N ASN A 603 9.51 8.26 17.27
CA ASN A 603 8.47 7.55 18.02
C ASN A 603 8.10 6.20 17.39
N MET A 604 7.93 6.16 16.06
CA MET A 604 7.65 4.91 15.32
C MET A 604 8.79 3.90 15.39
N SER A 605 10.04 4.34 15.47
CA SER A 605 11.20 3.43 15.56
C SER A 605 11.48 2.95 16.99
N THR A 606 11.19 3.77 18.01
CA THR A 606 11.53 3.48 19.42
C THR A 606 10.38 2.92 20.24
N TYR A 607 9.14 2.88 19.73
CA TYR A 607 8.00 2.37 20.50
C TYR A 607 8.23 0.98 21.10
N PRO A 608 8.91 0.01 20.45
CA PRO A 608 9.08 -1.34 21.03
C PRO A 608 9.90 -1.33 22.32
N ILE A 609 10.79 -0.37 22.51
CA ILE A 609 11.65 -0.26 23.71
C ILE A 609 10.78 -0.05 24.97
N VAL A 610 9.59 0.55 24.83
CA VAL A 610 8.64 0.74 25.95
C VAL A 610 8.26 -0.58 26.62
N THR A 611 8.29 -1.70 25.90
CA THR A 611 7.87 -3.01 26.39
C THR A 611 8.74 -3.52 27.54
N ILE A 612 10.05 -3.22 27.52
CA ILE A 612 10.99 -3.59 28.59
C ILE A 612 10.56 -2.92 29.91
N PHE A 613 10.18 -1.65 29.84
CA PHE A 613 9.73 -0.89 31.00
C PHE A 613 8.34 -1.32 31.47
N ILE A 614 7.42 -1.63 30.54
CA ILE A 614 6.11 -2.18 30.90
C ILE A 614 6.26 -3.51 31.65
N LEU A 615 7.12 -4.41 31.16
CA LEU A 615 7.37 -5.69 31.81
C LEU A 615 7.91 -5.51 33.23
N ALA A 616 8.90 -4.62 33.41
CA ALA A 616 9.45 -4.30 34.71
C ALA A 616 8.37 -3.73 35.66
N TYR A 617 7.52 -2.82 35.17
CA TYR A 617 6.45 -2.21 35.96
C TYR A 617 5.37 -3.19 36.38
N ASN A 618 5.03 -4.16 35.52
CA ASN A 618 4.06 -5.19 35.85
C ASN A 618 4.54 -6.13 36.97
N LEU A 619 5.85 -6.23 37.20
CA LEU A 619 6.43 -7.03 38.29
C LEU A 619 6.46 -6.27 39.62
N PHE A 620 6.41 -4.94 39.62
CA PHE A 620 6.48 -4.14 40.85
C PHE A 620 5.37 -4.44 41.87
N PRO A 621 4.08 -4.60 41.48
CA PRO A 621 3.04 -5.00 42.42
C PRO A 621 3.23 -6.42 42.98
N VAL A 622 3.83 -7.33 42.20
CA VAL A 622 4.08 -8.71 42.64
C VAL A 622 5.17 -8.78 43.69
N MET A 623 6.20 -7.93 43.57
CA MET A 623 7.24 -7.82 44.60
C MET A 623 6.68 -7.44 45.97
N TRP A 624 5.60 -6.65 46.00
CA TRP A 624 4.93 -6.28 47.24
C TRP A 624 4.25 -7.48 47.93
N LEU A 625 3.78 -8.46 47.17
CA LEU A 625 3.16 -9.67 47.72
C LEU A 625 4.16 -10.63 48.36
N ILE A 626 5.45 -10.51 48.03
CA ILE A 626 6.50 -11.46 48.46
C ILE A 626 7.31 -10.90 49.65
N SER A 627 7.33 -9.58 49.85
CA SER A 627 8.14 -8.97 50.91
C SER A 627 7.50 -7.70 51.47
N GLU A 628 7.37 -7.66 52.80
CA GLU A 628 6.87 -6.50 53.55
C GLU A 628 7.85 -5.30 53.58
N GLN A 629 9.05 -5.45 53.00
CA GLN A 629 10.14 -4.48 53.15
C GLN A 629 10.36 -3.56 51.94
N PHE A 630 9.85 -3.89 50.75
CA PHE A 630 10.17 -3.12 49.54
C PHE A 630 9.09 -2.10 49.19
N TYR A 631 9.36 -0.82 49.51
CA TYR A 631 8.54 0.31 49.08
C TYR A 631 9.26 1.08 47.97
N ILE A 632 8.65 1.22 46.78
CA ILE A 632 9.16 2.13 45.74
C ILE A 632 9.14 3.58 46.25
N GLN A 633 8.08 3.93 46.98
CA GLN A 633 7.92 5.11 47.83
C GLN A 633 6.73 4.86 48.77
N ARG A 634 6.84 5.21 50.06
CA ARG A 634 5.67 5.20 50.98
C ARG A 634 4.86 6.47 50.72
N PRO A 635 3.64 6.40 50.16
CA PRO A 635 2.92 7.61 49.78
C PRO A 635 2.25 8.31 50.99
N PHE A 636 2.13 7.63 52.14
CA PHE A 636 1.21 8.04 53.20
C PHE A 636 1.72 7.88 54.64
N SER A 637 3.02 7.66 54.89
CA SER A 637 3.50 7.52 56.28
C SER A 637 3.26 8.79 57.12
N SER A 638 3.17 9.96 56.50
CA SER A 638 2.93 11.24 57.17
C SER A 638 1.47 11.54 57.52
N TYR A 639 0.49 10.79 56.97
CA TYR A 639 -0.94 11.06 57.23
C TYR A 639 -1.50 10.19 58.37
N ILE A 640 -0.96 8.98 58.56
CA ILE A 640 -1.38 8.05 59.62
C ILE A 640 -0.69 8.37 60.97
N SER A 641 0.47 9.01 60.94
CA SER A 641 1.22 9.40 62.15
C SER A 641 0.71 10.69 62.83
N CYS A 642 -0.32 11.35 62.28
CA CYS A 642 -1.01 12.47 62.95
C CYS A 642 -2.24 12.03 63.76
N THR A 643 -2.52 10.73 63.88
CA THR A 643 -3.62 10.17 64.68
C THR A 643 -3.14 9.12 65.67
N SER A 644 -1.99 9.36 66.32
CA SER A 644 -1.48 8.52 67.42
C SER A 644 -1.00 9.39 68.56
#